data_AF-A0A0C3P5J2-F1
#
_entry.id   AF-A0A0C3P5J2-F1
#
_cell.length_a   1.000
_cell.length_b   1.000
_cell.length_c   1.000
_cell.angle_alpha   90.00
_cell.angle_beta   90.00
_cell.angle_gamma   90.00
#
_symmetry.space_group_name_H-M   'P 1'
#
loop_
_entity.id
_entity.type
_entity.pdbx_description
1 polymer ?
#
loop_
_entity_poly.entity_id
_entity_poly.type
_entity_poly.pdbx_seq_one_letter_code
_entity_poly.pdbx_strand_id
1 'polypeptide(L)'
;MTGDNSVFVIAHHGRLQKYFDAKGIRYGVQWQIARLVTMGHMSYEDVAIPELDRLKGPNQLAAPLVDNLYGGNSSENVEVSEVFFSREREATSPWKELDHEYERANSQERFHRHPDGWYGGRVHFSASLKLYNYASKGSESSNYKIVLNRPELGCSTRLSRQFGSYAIIRVRVARKMMNKARSALITFFSQRFLLCGIVYRAFYAKDSSVFLGATNELLESLPCLPLHACPPPPSFMNFLNWHNPIEVNSSQSMAKWASRFALGLSNSVPGIDLNPNDILPADDIVAGDSVMTDGCGFINLAAMKKMCAIFNWDTCPTAIQCRIAGAKGLLIVHPDSFTNNSEPPCVWLRPSQIKIKYPVGIPLPKAQVTIDVLRSSHLRCPSCLSAEIIVNLAENGVPYGVFLDLTRQNLDDIVDKLLAWDGPAAMFELWCHVAQAGGVIGARKAREAAGEARMRGLSEKGDEEDEEDEDDLESFGYSPQSAAWWADELSGCPSSIAETILVMLDAGFTPQDCPYLADKIKNFARSSVKTYVKHPRLEVSMSCTAWMVPDPCGILAPDEVQILTRDAKFLQPDGTISHFVVGDVLLARYPCKLPTDVRKVTAVVKPQLSNYVDVIVCPVQGSRRFADILAGGDYDGDKAIAIWQPTIVTSFKNAPLHHSFPPGDLLSNFNRDGCSVSDLIKEHEFHPSMTGARIQSFLLGGLQSNTLVGKYSNFHDVAIYTLGYNHKETIRLAYMFCHVLDSAKSGLTVLPEVLQRDTHKYQKRAPSWKETDEEATLHEQNELNVSRPHTLPEFIMDAITREARCYGNIKLSKVQSVVPEATFKDTALLKPWDDAKERVARMRLLDQDHAARMDLELSRIQAHVEEIFPEYKVKVRSGGFTMHKIERRQDILRGLTRQFARNPAPECLCFSEDELAHLKASYAYKIDPEGKFPFCVAMRDMGYIKARSRGPSKAVSHAFYDKFTIKKSLFR
;
A
#
# COMPACT_ATOMS: atom_id res chain seq x y z
N MET A 1 26.69 -0.60 -33.35
CA MET A 1 27.79 -0.03 -32.54
C MET A 1 27.57 -0.44 -31.11
N THR A 2 28.55 -1.12 -30.53
CA THR A 2 28.49 -1.91 -29.30
C THR A 2 28.20 -1.05 -28.07
N GLY A 3 27.03 -1.22 -27.45
CA GLY A 3 26.59 -0.48 -26.26
C GLY A 3 27.35 -0.81 -24.97
N ASP A 4 28.38 -1.64 -25.02
CA ASP A 4 29.08 -2.10 -23.81
C ASP A 4 30.05 -1.06 -23.23
N ASN A 5 30.37 0.04 -23.94
CA ASN A 5 31.29 1.09 -23.43
C ASN A 5 30.61 2.42 -23.06
N SER A 6 29.30 2.60 -23.25
CA SER A 6 28.64 3.87 -22.89
C SER A 6 28.22 3.90 -21.42
N VAL A 7 28.78 4.81 -20.65
CA VAL A 7 28.41 5.08 -19.24
C VAL A 7 27.53 6.33 -19.19
N PHE A 8 26.33 6.19 -18.63
CA PHE A 8 25.45 7.31 -18.32
C PHE A 8 25.74 7.82 -16.90
N VAL A 9 26.20 9.07 -16.77
CA VAL A 9 26.47 9.67 -15.46
C VAL A 9 25.18 10.27 -14.90
N ILE A 10 24.65 9.68 -13.82
CA ILE A 10 23.50 10.24 -13.11
C ILE A 10 23.97 11.45 -12.29
N ALA A 11 24.95 11.23 -11.42
CA ALA A 11 25.60 12.27 -10.62
C ALA A 11 26.89 11.72 -10.00
N HIS A 12 28.04 12.25 -10.46
CA HIS A 12 29.35 11.88 -9.93
C HIS A 12 30.39 12.95 -10.27
N HIS A 13 31.36 13.16 -9.37
CA HIS A 13 32.50 14.05 -9.61
C HIS A 13 33.80 13.45 -9.04
N GLY A 14 34.70 13.00 -9.90
CA GLY A 14 35.86 12.18 -9.51
C GLY A 14 36.82 12.84 -8.52
N ARG A 15 37.11 14.14 -8.67
CA ARG A 15 37.96 14.87 -7.71
C ARG A 15 37.28 15.00 -6.35
N LEU A 16 35.97 15.24 -6.32
CA LEU A 16 35.23 15.44 -5.08
C LEU A 16 35.03 14.11 -4.35
N GLN A 17 34.86 13.01 -5.08
CA GLN A 17 34.81 11.66 -4.51
C GLN A 17 36.06 11.34 -3.67
N LYS A 18 37.25 11.70 -4.15
CA LYS A 18 38.50 11.53 -3.38
C LYS A 18 38.46 12.27 -2.04
N TYR A 19 37.90 13.48 -2.00
CA TYR A 19 37.72 14.24 -0.77
C TYR A 19 36.63 13.64 0.12
N PHE A 20 35.53 13.15 -0.46
CA PHE A 20 34.49 12.44 0.28
C PHE A 20 35.06 11.20 0.98
N ASP A 21 35.85 10.40 0.27
CA ASP A 21 36.47 9.20 0.83
C ASP A 21 37.52 9.56 1.89
N ALA A 22 38.40 10.54 1.62
CA ALA A 22 39.41 11.00 2.58
C ALA A 22 38.81 11.58 3.87
N LYS A 23 37.63 12.19 3.78
CA LYS A 23 36.90 12.75 4.93
C LYS A 23 35.88 11.77 5.54
N GLY A 24 35.68 10.58 4.97
CA GLY A 24 34.74 9.57 5.46
C GLY A 24 33.28 9.96 5.33
N ILE A 25 32.91 10.71 4.29
CA ILE A 25 31.54 11.19 4.06
C ILE A 25 30.62 10.02 3.70
N ARG A 26 29.56 9.82 4.48
CA ARG A 26 28.62 8.69 4.35
C ARG A 26 27.74 8.80 3.10
N TYR A 27 27.23 7.66 2.61
CA TYR A 27 26.45 7.60 1.37
C TYR A 27 25.19 8.47 1.39
N GLY A 28 24.46 8.55 2.50
CA GLY A 28 23.24 9.37 2.59
C GLY A 28 23.51 10.86 2.35
N VAL A 29 24.64 11.36 2.85
CA VAL A 29 25.12 12.74 2.57
C VAL A 29 25.44 12.90 1.08
N GLN A 30 26.21 11.95 0.51
CA GLN A 30 26.57 11.99 -0.92
C GLN A 30 25.33 11.91 -1.82
N TRP A 31 24.32 11.14 -1.44
CA TRP A 31 23.03 11.07 -2.14
C TRP A 31 22.29 12.40 -2.11
N GLN A 32 22.25 13.09 -0.97
CA GLN A 32 21.59 14.41 -0.90
C GLN A 32 22.27 15.45 -1.78
N ILE A 33 23.60 15.48 -1.81
CA ILE A 33 24.35 16.35 -2.73
C ILE A 33 24.03 15.97 -4.18
N ALA A 34 24.14 14.69 -4.53
CA ALA A 34 23.80 14.18 -5.86
C ALA A 34 22.36 14.53 -6.26
N ARG A 35 21.42 14.47 -5.32
CA ARG A 35 20.02 14.84 -5.53
C ARG A 35 19.90 16.31 -5.90
N LEU A 36 20.46 17.23 -5.12
CA LEU A 36 20.42 18.66 -5.42
C LEU A 36 21.05 18.98 -6.78
N VAL A 37 22.14 18.28 -7.14
CA VAL A 37 22.76 18.37 -8.47
C VAL A 37 21.81 17.91 -9.57
N THR A 38 21.18 16.73 -9.44
CA THR A 38 20.23 16.27 -10.47
C THR A 38 18.98 17.14 -10.57
N MET A 39 18.56 17.78 -9.49
CA MET A 39 17.46 18.76 -9.49
C MET A 39 17.85 20.09 -10.16
N GLY A 40 19.14 20.37 -10.34
CA GLY A 40 19.66 21.62 -10.87
C GLY A 40 19.65 22.77 -9.86
N HIS A 41 19.58 22.46 -8.57
CA HIS A 41 19.67 23.46 -7.50
C HIS A 41 21.12 23.86 -7.20
N MET A 42 22.07 22.99 -7.51
CA MET A 42 23.51 23.24 -7.38
C MET A 42 24.30 22.43 -8.42
N SER A 43 25.58 22.74 -8.56
CA SER A 43 26.59 21.94 -9.26
C SER A 43 27.57 21.33 -8.25
N TYR A 44 28.38 20.37 -8.69
CA TYR A 44 29.46 19.85 -7.84
C TYR A 44 30.59 20.86 -7.59
N GLU A 45 30.69 21.90 -8.41
CA GLU A 45 31.69 22.97 -8.25
C GLU A 45 31.33 23.91 -7.10
N ASP A 46 30.04 23.99 -6.75
CA ASP A 46 29.54 24.79 -5.62
C ASP A 46 29.85 24.16 -4.25
N VAL A 47 30.33 22.92 -4.20
CA VAL A 47 30.66 22.22 -2.95
C VAL A 47 32.04 22.66 -2.45
N ALA A 48 32.07 23.57 -1.47
CA ALA A 48 33.32 24.01 -0.88
C ALA A 48 33.97 22.91 -0.02
N ILE A 49 35.21 22.52 -0.35
CA ILE A 49 35.95 21.45 0.35
C ILE A 49 36.04 21.64 1.88
N PRO A 50 36.23 22.87 2.43
CA PRO A 50 36.21 23.09 3.88
C PRO A 50 34.87 22.78 4.54
N GLU A 51 33.74 22.96 3.85
CA GLU A 51 32.40 22.72 4.40
C GLU A 51 32.13 21.21 4.58
N LEU A 52 32.84 20.35 3.86
CA LEU A 52 32.76 18.89 4.03
C LEU A 52 33.14 18.45 5.45
N ASP A 53 33.94 19.23 6.19
CA ASP A 53 34.24 18.90 7.59
C ASP A 53 33.01 18.98 8.50
N ARG A 54 32.01 19.80 8.15
CA ARG A 54 30.72 19.88 8.85
C ARG A 54 29.78 18.72 8.51
N LEU A 55 30.03 18.03 7.39
CA LEU A 55 29.21 16.92 6.89
C LEU A 55 29.79 15.54 7.26
N LYS A 56 30.73 15.51 8.20
CA LYS A 56 31.30 14.27 8.75
C LYS A 56 30.38 13.65 9.80
N GLY A 57 30.49 12.33 9.95
CA GLY A 57 29.79 11.58 10.99
C GLY A 57 28.53 10.86 10.49
N PRO A 58 27.62 10.48 11.41
CA PRO A 58 26.40 9.74 11.08
C PRO A 58 25.48 10.51 10.11
N ASN A 59 24.84 9.80 9.18
CA ASN A 59 23.84 10.34 8.28
C ASN A 59 22.71 11.05 9.03
N GLN A 60 22.30 10.56 10.20
CA GLN A 60 21.24 11.16 11.03
C GLN A 60 21.50 12.63 11.34
N LEU A 61 22.77 13.00 11.51
CA LEU A 61 23.19 14.37 11.80
C LEU A 61 23.61 15.10 10.51
N ALA A 62 24.42 14.45 9.67
CA ALA A 62 25.08 15.11 8.54
C ALA A 62 24.18 15.27 7.29
N ALA A 63 23.31 14.30 6.98
CA ALA A 63 22.53 14.33 5.75
C ALA A 63 21.47 15.48 5.73
N PRO A 64 20.75 15.77 6.83
CA PRO A 64 19.86 16.93 6.88
C PRO A 64 20.56 18.29 6.69
N LEU A 65 21.83 18.41 7.11
CA LEU A 65 22.60 19.66 6.98
C LEU A 65 22.88 20.04 5.52
N VAL A 66 22.87 19.08 4.59
CA VAL A 66 23.08 19.34 3.16
C VAL A 66 22.01 20.28 2.60
N ASP A 67 20.74 20.05 2.95
CA ASP A 67 19.63 20.92 2.52
C ASP A 67 19.75 22.31 3.17
N ASN A 68 20.32 22.44 4.38
CA ASN A 68 20.54 23.75 5.03
C ASN A 68 21.70 24.53 4.39
N LEU A 69 22.78 23.84 4.01
CA LEU A 69 23.97 24.46 3.43
C LEU A 69 23.74 24.84 1.95
N TYR A 70 23.01 24.01 1.20
CA TYR A 70 22.92 24.11 -0.26
C TYR A 70 21.49 24.15 -0.82
N GLY A 71 20.46 24.00 0.03
CA GLY A 71 19.06 23.83 -0.41
C GLY A 71 18.28 25.13 -0.68
N GLY A 72 18.90 26.30 -0.55
CA GLY A 72 18.35 27.59 -1.02
C GLY A 72 17.12 28.14 -0.28
N ASN A 73 16.64 27.51 0.79
CA ASN A 73 15.53 28.02 1.60
C ASN A 73 16.03 28.62 2.93
N SER A 74 15.57 29.84 3.21
CA SER A 74 15.96 30.70 4.33
C SER A 74 15.75 30.07 5.72
N SER A 75 16.74 30.32 6.58
CA SER A 75 17.01 29.76 7.91
C SER A 75 16.03 30.12 9.05
N GLU A 76 14.80 30.56 8.77
CA GLU A 76 13.88 31.08 9.81
C GLU A 76 12.93 30.04 10.44
N ASN A 77 13.04 28.75 10.09
CA ASN A 77 12.06 27.71 10.44
C ASN A 77 12.53 26.66 11.46
N VAL A 78 13.74 26.76 12.03
CA VAL A 78 14.38 25.65 12.77
C VAL A 78 13.94 25.54 14.23
N GLU A 79 13.88 26.64 15.01
CA GLU A 79 13.71 26.54 16.48
C GLU A 79 12.37 25.96 16.94
N VAL A 80 11.25 26.33 16.32
CA VAL A 80 9.91 25.77 16.67
C VAL A 80 9.74 24.35 16.11
N SER A 81 10.55 23.98 15.10
CA SER A 81 10.52 22.67 14.45
C SER A 81 11.30 21.62 15.24
N GLU A 82 12.24 21.95 16.11
CA GLU A 82 13.04 20.93 16.82
C GLU A 82 12.24 20.19 17.91
N VAL A 83 11.30 20.85 18.60
CA VAL A 83 10.53 20.25 19.71
C VAL A 83 9.26 19.52 19.22
N PHE A 84 8.61 20.01 18.16
CA PHE A 84 7.37 19.45 17.61
C PHE A 84 7.64 18.65 16.32
N PHE A 85 6.83 17.61 16.04
CA PHE A 85 7.00 16.67 14.92
C PHE A 85 8.23 15.75 15.03
N SER A 86 8.78 15.58 16.24
CA SER A 86 9.88 14.63 16.50
C SER A 86 9.44 13.19 16.21
N ARG A 87 8.23 12.78 16.62
CA ARG A 87 7.69 11.44 16.34
C ARG A 87 7.54 11.17 14.84
N GLU A 88 6.99 12.12 14.09
CA GLU A 88 6.84 12.02 12.63
C GLU A 88 8.21 11.84 11.98
N ARG A 89 9.17 12.71 12.31
CA ARG A 89 10.53 12.63 11.76
C ARG A 89 11.25 11.36 12.16
N GLU A 90 11.13 10.91 13.41
CA GLU A 90 11.73 9.65 13.87
C GLU A 90 11.12 8.44 13.16
N ALA A 91 9.81 8.46 12.91
CA ALA A 91 9.11 7.37 12.23
C ALA A 91 9.39 7.31 10.72
N THR A 92 9.68 8.45 10.07
CA THR A 92 9.85 8.50 8.60
C THR A 92 11.29 8.73 8.14
N SER A 93 12.20 9.12 9.04
CA SER A 93 13.58 9.44 8.68
C SER A 93 14.37 8.18 8.29
N PRO A 94 14.98 8.14 7.09
CA PRO A 94 15.77 6.99 6.64
C PRO A 94 17.17 6.95 7.28
N TRP A 95 17.61 8.04 7.92
CA TRP A 95 19.03 8.26 8.20
C TRP A 95 19.59 7.38 9.32
N LYS A 96 18.82 7.24 10.41
CA LYS A 96 19.22 6.39 11.54
C LYS A 96 19.34 4.93 11.11
N GLU A 97 18.42 4.48 10.28
CA GLU A 97 18.46 3.13 9.72
C GLU A 97 19.66 2.94 8.79
N LEU A 98 19.99 3.94 7.95
CA LEU A 98 21.17 3.89 7.08
C LEU A 98 22.48 3.88 7.89
N ASP A 99 22.53 4.57 9.03
CA ASP A 99 23.66 4.52 9.95
C ASP A 99 23.81 3.14 10.59
N HIS A 100 22.71 2.53 11.05
CA HIS A 100 22.71 1.15 11.54
C HIS A 100 23.20 0.18 10.46
N GLU A 101 22.73 0.29 9.22
CA GLU A 101 23.23 -0.52 8.10
C GLU A 101 24.74 -0.33 7.92
N TYR A 102 25.24 0.91 7.91
CA TYR A 102 26.68 1.14 7.76
C TYR A 102 27.51 0.52 8.89
N GLU A 103 27.08 0.68 10.14
CA GLU A 103 27.78 0.15 11.31
C GLU A 103 27.83 -1.39 11.27
N ARG A 104 26.71 -2.02 10.91
CA ARG A 104 26.58 -3.48 10.84
C ARG A 104 27.26 -4.09 9.63
N ALA A 105 27.38 -3.36 8.51
CA ALA A 105 28.09 -3.83 7.32
C ALA A 105 29.53 -4.26 7.63
N ASN A 106 30.16 -3.61 8.61
CA ASN A 106 31.53 -3.87 9.05
C ASN A 106 31.65 -5.07 10.00
N SER A 107 30.54 -5.64 10.50
CA SER A 107 30.51 -6.73 11.48
C SER A 107 30.43 -8.15 10.88
N GLN A 108 30.54 -8.29 9.55
CA GLN A 108 30.49 -9.54 8.75
C GLN A 108 29.12 -10.25 8.70
N GLU A 109 28.23 -10.03 9.67
CA GLU A 109 26.83 -10.41 9.56
C GLU A 109 26.08 -9.35 8.73
N ARG A 110 25.68 -9.72 7.50
CA ARG A 110 24.82 -8.87 6.63
C ARG A 110 23.52 -8.46 7.35
N PHE A 111 22.65 -7.69 6.71
CA PHE A 111 21.49 -7.06 7.35
C PHE A 111 20.27 -7.98 7.61
N HIS A 112 20.52 -9.25 7.92
CA HIS A 112 19.49 -10.21 8.34
C HIS A 112 19.13 -10.02 9.82
N ARG A 113 18.09 -10.71 10.29
CA ARG A 113 17.59 -10.55 11.65
C ARG A 113 18.67 -10.85 12.70
N HIS A 114 18.90 -9.87 13.56
CA HIS A 114 19.87 -9.87 14.64
C HIS A 114 19.19 -10.25 15.98
N PRO A 115 19.92 -10.73 17.02
CA PRO A 115 19.33 -11.13 18.30
C PRO A 115 18.48 -10.08 19.03
N ASP A 116 18.73 -8.79 18.79
CA ASP A 116 17.92 -7.66 19.30
C ASP A 116 16.62 -7.43 18.50
N GLY A 117 16.38 -8.25 17.47
CA GLY A 117 15.22 -8.18 16.58
C GLY A 117 15.40 -7.28 15.37
N TRP A 118 16.49 -6.50 15.28
CA TRP A 118 16.74 -5.59 14.15
C TRP A 118 17.08 -6.35 12.87
N TYR A 119 16.65 -5.81 11.73
CA TYR A 119 17.04 -6.24 10.39
C TYR A 119 17.04 -5.00 9.48
N GLY A 120 17.92 -4.98 8.47
CA GLY A 120 18.07 -3.83 7.58
C GLY A 120 17.35 -3.98 6.25
N GLY A 121 17.83 -3.28 5.23
CA GLY A 121 17.26 -3.24 3.88
C GLY A 121 16.00 -2.37 3.78
N ARG A 122 15.81 -1.44 4.72
CA ARG A 122 14.58 -0.65 4.90
C ARG A 122 14.66 0.77 4.34
N VAL A 123 15.80 1.19 3.78
CA VAL A 123 15.94 2.53 3.17
C VAL A 123 15.73 2.42 1.66
N HIS A 124 14.79 3.17 1.12
CA HIS A 124 14.47 3.15 -0.30
C HIS A 124 15.10 4.33 -1.01
N PHE A 125 15.98 4.03 -1.96
CA PHE A 125 16.56 5.01 -2.87
C PHE A 125 15.79 5.01 -4.19
N SER A 126 15.15 6.13 -4.50
CA SER A 126 14.32 6.27 -5.70
C SER A 126 14.71 7.44 -6.57
N ALA A 127 14.42 7.33 -7.86
CA ALA A 127 14.64 8.38 -8.85
C ALA A 127 13.49 8.43 -9.87
N SER A 128 13.35 9.55 -10.57
CA SER A 128 12.37 9.75 -11.63
C SER A 128 13.06 9.99 -12.97
N LEU A 129 12.62 9.30 -14.03
CA LEU A 129 13.07 9.58 -15.39
C LEU A 129 12.29 10.76 -15.97
N LYS A 130 13.00 11.79 -16.45
CA LYS A 130 12.44 12.97 -17.14
C LYS A 130 13.02 13.10 -18.55
N LEU A 131 12.29 13.80 -19.43
CA LEU A 131 12.77 14.18 -20.76
C LEU A 131 13.56 15.49 -20.69
N TYR A 132 14.64 15.59 -21.45
CA TYR A 132 15.55 16.74 -21.52
C TYR A 132 15.41 17.45 -22.89
N ASN A 133 15.05 18.74 -22.90
CA ASN A 133 14.61 19.49 -24.09
C ASN A 133 15.70 20.28 -24.85
N TYR A 134 16.97 19.85 -24.83
CA TYR A 134 18.03 20.44 -25.67
C TYR A 134 18.47 19.45 -26.75
N ALA A 135 17.76 19.47 -27.89
CA ALA A 135 18.15 18.65 -29.05
C ALA A 135 19.15 19.42 -29.94
N SER A 136 20.44 19.08 -29.84
CA SER A 136 21.31 19.07 -31.01
C SER A 136 21.20 17.69 -31.67
N LYS A 137 20.89 17.67 -32.97
CA LYS A 137 20.65 16.46 -33.77
C LYS A 137 21.88 15.54 -33.74
N GLY A 138 21.86 14.49 -32.92
CA GLY A 138 22.96 13.51 -32.93
C GLY A 138 23.01 12.48 -31.80
N SER A 139 21.88 11.97 -31.29
CA SER A 139 21.73 10.64 -30.64
C SER A 139 20.46 10.62 -29.77
N GLU A 140 19.58 9.64 -29.97
CA GLU A 140 18.32 9.50 -29.21
C GLU A 140 18.54 9.25 -27.70
N SER A 141 19.73 8.79 -27.30
CA SER A 141 20.11 8.57 -25.89
C SER A 141 20.28 9.86 -25.07
N SER A 142 20.46 11.02 -25.72
CA SER A 142 20.70 12.32 -25.06
C SER A 142 19.43 13.01 -24.54
N ASN A 143 18.27 12.37 -24.68
CA ASN A 143 16.96 12.95 -24.37
C ASN A 143 16.44 12.65 -22.96
N TYR A 144 17.16 11.84 -22.16
CA TYR A 144 16.70 11.41 -20.84
C TYR A 144 17.57 11.99 -19.72
N LYS A 145 16.93 12.39 -18.62
CA LYS A 145 17.57 12.83 -17.37
C LYS A 145 16.97 12.06 -16.20
N ILE A 146 17.83 11.45 -15.37
CA ILE A 146 17.42 10.84 -14.11
C ILE A 146 17.51 11.90 -13.00
N VAL A 147 16.42 12.10 -12.26
CA VAL A 147 16.36 13.02 -11.12
C VAL A 147 16.16 12.21 -9.85
N LEU A 148 17.08 12.32 -8.89
CA LEU A 148 17.00 11.58 -7.64
C LEU A 148 15.90 12.17 -6.74
N ASN A 149 15.17 11.29 -6.06
CA ASN A 149 14.20 11.68 -5.03
C ASN A 149 14.86 11.64 -3.65
N ARG A 150 14.14 12.08 -2.62
CA ARG A 150 14.60 11.90 -1.24
C ARG A 150 14.55 10.41 -0.87
N PRO A 151 15.52 9.90 -0.10
CA PRO A 151 15.42 8.56 0.46
C PRO A 151 14.27 8.50 1.47
N GLU A 152 13.64 7.34 1.58
CA GLU A 152 12.49 7.12 2.46
C GLU A 152 12.66 5.82 3.25
N LEU A 153 12.12 5.78 4.46
CA LEU A 153 12.02 4.54 5.23
C LEU A 153 10.83 3.72 4.71
N GLY A 154 11.05 2.45 4.39
CA GLY A 154 10.05 1.58 3.78
C GLY A 154 10.24 0.11 4.13
N CYS A 155 9.57 -0.76 3.37
CA CYS A 155 9.62 -2.21 3.55
C CYS A 155 11.01 -2.80 3.27
N SER A 156 11.35 -3.90 3.93
CA SER A 156 12.59 -4.64 3.64
C SER A 156 12.40 -5.67 2.52
N THR A 157 13.47 -5.97 1.78
CA THR A 157 13.50 -7.03 0.76
C THR A 157 14.72 -7.93 0.96
N ARG A 158 14.70 -9.15 0.41
CA ARG A 158 15.86 -10.05 0.50
C ARG A 158 17.10 -9.43 -0.14
N LEU A 159 16.95 -8.79 -1.30
CA LEU A 159 18.08 -8.18 -2.01
C LEU A 159 18.65 -6.98 -1.25
N SER A 160 17.81 -6.10 -0.70
CA SER A 160 18.30 -4.97 0.12
C SER A 160 18.93 -5.44 1.43
N ARG A 161 18.44 -6.51 2.06
CA ARG A 161 19.11 -7.12 3.23
C ARG A 161 20.47 -7.74 2.89
N GLN A 162 20.57 -8.36 1.73
CA GLN A 162 21.78 -9.06 1.32
C GLN A 162 22.88 -8.11 0.84
N PHE A 163 22.53 -7.09 0.08
CA PHE A 163 23.50 -6.20 -0.59
C PHE A 163 23.54 -4.78 0.00
N GLY A 164 22.59 -4.43 0.86
CA GLY A 164 22.42 -3.08 1.42
C GLY A 164 21.37 -2.26 0.70
N SER A 165 20.74 -1.34 1.43
CA SER A 165 19.73 -0.45 0.87
C SER A 165 20.27 0.39 -0.28
N TYR A 166 21.52 0.88 -0.15
CA TYR A 166 22.19 1.68 -1.18
C TYR A 166 22.37 0.94 -2.51
N ALA A 167 22.44 -0.39 -2.47
CA ALA A 167 22.76 -1.21 -3.64
C ALA A 167 21.58 -1.35 -4.61
N ILE A 168 20.36 -1.03 -4.19
CA ILE A 168 19.14 -1.18 -4.99
C ILE A 168 18.50 0.19 -5.19
N ILE A 169 18.46 0.65 -6.44
CA ILE A 169 17.83 1.92 -6.81
C ILE A 169 16.61 1.64 -7.68
N ARG A 170 15.50 2.30 -7.36
CA ARG A 170 14.29 2.25 -8.17
C ARG A 170 14.11 3.52 -9.00
N VAL A 171 14.05 3.37 -10.31
CA VAL A 171 13.81 4.47 -11.25
C VAL A 171 12.37 4.40 -11.77
N ARG A 172 11.53 5.38 -11.42
CA ARG A 172 10.15 5.51 -11.90
C ARG A 172 10.15 6.14 -13.29
N VAL A 173 9.47 5.48 -14.22
CA VAL A 173 9.25 5.93 -15.61
C VAL A 173 7.82 6.40 -15.74
N ALA A 174 7.61 7.62 -16.25
CA ALA A 174 6.26 8.14 -16.45
C ALA A 174 5.47 7.30 -17.48
N ARG A 175 4.21 6.97 -17.19
CA ARG A 175 3.33 6.18 -18.10
C ARG A 175 3.27 6.75 -19.52
N LYS A 176 3.28 8.08 -19.67
CA LYS A 176 3.32 8.77 -20.98
C LYS A 176 4.56 8.43 -21.82
N MET A 177 5.70 8.17 -21.18
CA MET A 177 6.96 7.83 -21.86
C MET A 177 7.00 6.36 -22.27
N MET A 178 6.45 5.47 -21.43
CA MET A 178 6.34 4.02 -21.69
C MET A 178 5.62 3.71 -23.01
N ASN A 179 4.65 4.54 -23.40
CA ASN A 179 3.83 4.33 -24.60
C ASN A 179 4.49 4.79 -25.91
N LYS A 180 5.49 5.68 -25.86
CA LYS A 180 6.05 6.32 -27.07
C LYS A 180 7.43 5.80 -27.49
N ALA A 181 8.21 5.17 -26.60
CA ALA A 181 9.64 4.90 -26.86
C ALA A 181 10.17 3.60 -26.22
N ARG A 182 9.46 2.47 -26.39
CA ARG A 182 9.77 1.19 -25.69
C ARG A 182 11.17 0.63 -25.97
N SER A 183 11.54 0.50 -27.25
CA SER A 183 12.86 -0.03 -27.62
C SER A 183 14.01 0.90 -27.22
N ALA A 184 13.76 2.21 -27.23
CA ALA A 184 14.70 3.21 -26.76
C ALA A 184 14.92 3.14 -25.24
N LEU A 185 13.85 2.91 -24.46
CA LEU A 185 13.95 2.71 -23.00
C LEU A 185 14.76 1.47 -22.63
N ILE A 186 14.53 0.34 -23.31
CA ILE A 186 15.33 -0.88 -23.10
C ILE A 186 16.80 -0.58 -23.41
N THR A 187 17.08 0.04 -24.56
CA THR A 187 18.45 0.40 -24.96
C THR A 187 19.11 1.34 -23.93
N PHE A 188 18.38 2.33 -23.43
CA PHE A 188 18.85 3.26 -22.39
C PHE A 188 19.17 2.53 -21.08
N PHE A 189 18.26 1.68 -20.59
CA PHE A 189 18.47 0.96 -19.33
C PHE A 189 19.44 -0.22 -19.42
N SER A 190 19.82 -0.66 -20.63
CA SER A 190 20.92 -1.61 -20.83
C SER A 190 22.31 -0.98 -20.65
N GLN A 191 22.41 0.34 -20.48
CA GLN A 191 23.69 1.04 -20.25
C GLN A 191 24.18 0.89 -18.79
N ARG A 192 25.43 1.31 -18.55
CA ARG A 192 26.02 1.43 -17.21
C ARG A 192 25.67 2.79 -16.61
N PHE A 193 25.20 2.84 -15.37
CA PHE A 193 24.81 4.08 -14.69
C PHE A 193 25.80 4.43 -13.58
N LEU A 194 26.46 5.58 -13.66
CA LEU A 194 27.40 6.04 -12.64
C LEU A 194 26.73 7.00 -11.65
N LEU A 195 26.74 6.64 -10.37
CA LEU A 195 26.20 7.46 -9.28
C LEU A 195 27.08 7.35 -8.04
N CYS A 196 27.52 8.49 -7.50
CA CYS A 196 28.33 8.56 -6.28
C CYS A 196 29.58 7.65 -6.32
N GLY A 197 30.18 7.46 -7.50
CA GLY A 197 31.37 6.62 -7.65
C GLY A 197 31.10 5.12 -7.76
N ILE A 198 29.83 4.69 -7.82
CA ILE A 198 29.42 3.29 -7.98
C ILE A 198 28.73 3.12 -9.33
N VAL A 199 29.04 2.03 -10.03
CA VAL A 199 28.37 1.64 -11.27
C VAL A 199 27.16 0.77 -10.97
N TYR A 200 26.00 1.16 -11.48
CA TYR A 200 24.74 0.45 -11.38
C TYR A 200 24.31 -0.10 -12.74
N ARG A 201 23.68 -1.27 -12.74
CA ARG A 201 23.08 -1.88 -13.93
C ARG A 201 21.63 -2.28 -13.68
N ALA A 202 20.79 -2.10 -14.69
CA ALA A 202 19.42 -2.54 -14.61
C ALA A 202 19.34 -4.08 -14.60
N PHE A 203 18.62 -4.64 -13.63
CA PHE A 203 18.45 -6.08 -13.46
C PHE A 203 17.00 -6.55 -13.46
N TYR A 204 16.03 -5.63 -13.37
CA TYR A 204 14.62 -5.99 -13.42
C TYR A 204 13.76 -4.78 -13.76
N ALA A 205 12.63 -4.99 -14.44
CA ALA A 205 11.63 -3.96 -14.68
C ALA A 205 10.21 -4.48 -14.41
N LYS A 206 9.41 -3.68 -13.70
CA LYS A 206 8.02 -3.98 -13.35
C LYS A 206 7.25 -2.67 -13.12
N ASP A 207 5.99 -2.60 -13.52
CA ASP A 207 5.04 -1.53 -13.14
C ASP A 207 5.58 -0.11 -13.31
N SER A 208 6.03 0.19 -14.54
CA SER A 208 6.63 1.49 -14.89
C SER A 208 7.85 1.87 -14.02
N SER A 209 8.52 0.88 -13.43
CA SER A 209 9.70 1.03 -12.60
C SER A 209 10.82 0.13 -13.13
N VAL A 210 12.05 0.64 -13.08
CA VAL A 210 13.26 -0.12 -13.40
C VAL A 210 14.14 -0.17 -12.17
N PHE A 211 14.61 -1.36 -11.82
CA PHE A 211 15.48 -1.60 -10.67
C PHE A 211 16.93 -1.72 -11.14
N LEU A 212 17.78 -0.88 -10.54
CA LEU A 212 19.22 -0.88 -10.76
C LEU A 212 19.92 -1.50 -9.55
N GLY A 213 20.91 -2.35 -9.82
CA GLY A 213 21.74 -3.01 -8.82
C GLY A 213 23.18 -2.48 -8.88
N ALA A 214 23.77 -2.18 -7.73
CA ALA A 214 25.16 -1.78 -7.61
C ALA A 214 26.09 -2.92 -8.03
N THR A 215 27.20 -2.58 -8.68
CA THR A 215 28.20 -3.52 -9.18
C THR A 215 29.61 -3.10 -8.77
N ASN A 216 30.55 -4.04 -8.76
CA ASN A 216 31.98 -3.75 -8.59
C ASN A 216 32.70 -3.37 -9.90
N GLU A 217 31.95 -2.99 -10.94
CA GLU A 217 32.56 -2.57 -12.20
C GLU A 217 33.32 -1.26 -12.02
N LEU A 218 34.60 -1.28 -12.41
CA LEU A 218 35.50 -0.13 -12.35
C LEU A 218 35.53 0.57 -13.71
N LEU A 219 35.76 1.88 -13.68
CA LEU A 219 35.97 2.70 -14.89
C LEU A 219 37.40 3.23 -14.87
N GLU A 220 37.97 3.58 -16.03
CA GLU A 220 39.32 4.18 -16.08
C GLU A 220 39.42 5.44 -15.19
N SER A 221 38.33 6.21 -15.09
CA SER A 221 38.23 7.38 -14.23
C SER A 221 38.03 7.05 -12.73
N LEU A 222 37.75 5.80 -12.39
CA LEU A 222 37.44 5.29 -11.03
C LEU A 222 38.13 3.93 -10.81
N PRO A 223 39.42 3.92 -10.48
CA PRO A 223 40.22 2.69 -10.37
C PRO A 223 39.93 1.86 -9.11
N CYS A 224 39.11 2.36 -8.18
CA CYS A 224 38.70 1.67 -6.97
C CYS A 224 37.26 2.04 -6.59
N LEU A 225 36.63 1.17 -5.80
CA LEU A 225 35.32 1.46 -5.22
C LEU A 225 35.43 2.53 -4.12
N PRO A 226 34.42 3.41 -3.98
CA PRO A 226 34.42 4.44 -2.96
C PRO A 226 34.26 3.83 -1.56
N LEU A 227 34.73 4.56 -0.54
CA LEU A 227 34.77 4.04 0.85
C LEU A 227 33.38 3.70 1.41
N HIS A 228 32.35 4.38 0.92
CA HIS A 228 30.97 4.16 1.37
C HIS A 228 30.28 2.96 0.72
N ALA A 229 30.90 2.30 -0.27
CA ALA A 229 30.37 1.09 -0.91
C ALA A 229 30.54 -0.13 0.01
N CYS A 230 29.83 -0.13 1.15
CA CYS A 230 29.91 -1.16 2.18
C CYS A 230 28.51 -1.71 2.50
N PRO A 231 28.27 -3.04 2.38
CA PRO A 231 29.22 -4.07 1.91
C PRO A 231 29.57 -3.87 0.43
N PRO A 232 30.76 -4.29 -0.04
CA PRO A 232 31.14 -4.11 -1.43
C PRO A 232 30.18 -4.85 -2.37
N PRO A 233 29.73 -4.21 -3.46
CA PRO A 233 28.82 -4.85 -4.41
C PRO A 233 29.54 -5.99 -5.15
N PRO A 234 28.82 -7.04 -5.58
CA PRO A 234 29.39 -8.08 -6.44
C PRO A 234 29.51 -7.60 -7.90
N SER A 235 30.07 -8.42 -8.79
CA SER A 235 29.90 -8.19 -10.23
C SER A 235 28.45 -8.41 -10.64
N PHE A 236 28.02 -7.81 -11.76
CA PHE A 236 26.65 -7.96 -12.23
C PHE A 236 26.25 -9.44 -12.41
N MET A 237 27.11 -10.26 -13.01
CA MET A 237 26.86 -11.69 -13.17
C MET A 237 26.82 -12.44 -11.84
N ASN A 238 27.68 -12.08 -10.88
CA ASN A 238 27.64 -12.70 -9.54
C ASN A 238 26.36 -12.30 -8.79
N PHE A 239 25.86 -11.08 -8.95
CA PHE A 239 24.55 -10.67 -8.42
C PHE A 239 23.42 -11.51 -9.01
N LEU A 240 23.38 -11.65 -10.34
CA LEU A 240 22.34 -12.44 -11.02
C LEU A 240 22.39 -13.91 -10.60
N ASN A 241 23.59 -14.52 -10.60
CA ASN A 241 23.78 -15.92 -10.23
C ASN A 241 23.57 -16.18 -8.73
N TRP A 242 23.83 -15.19 -7.87
CA TRP A 242 23.51 -15.31 -6.45
C TRP A 242 22.00 -15.47 -6.25
N HIS A 243 21.18 -14.70 -6.97
CA HIS A 243 19.73 -14.77 -6.84
C HIS A 243 19.11 -15.96 -7.61
N ASN A 244 19.40 -16.06 -8.91
CA ASN A 244 18.85 -17.07 -9.82
C ASN A 244 19.97 -17.64 -10.74
N PRO A 245 20.72 -18.65 -10.28
CA PRO A 245 21.84 -19.25 -11.02
C PRO A 245 21.42 -19.72 -12.41
N ILE A 246 22.04 -19.17 -13.47
CA ILE A 246 21.58 -19.40 -14.84
C ILE A 246 21.79 -20.86 -15.29
N GLU A 247 22.91 -21.48 -14.94
CA GLU A 247 23.27 -22.84 -15.38
C GLU A 247 22.32 -23.92 -14.84
N VAL A 248 21.99 -23.85 -13.54
CA VAL A 248 21.12 -24.82 -12.86
C VAL A 248 19.65 -24.66 -13.27
N ASN A 249 19.28 -23.49 -13.80
CA ASN A 249 17.93 -23.17 -14.26
C ASN A 249 17.82 -23.20 -15.80
N SER A 250 18.72 -23.93 -16.47
CA SER A 250 18.81 -24.03 -17.94
C SER A 250 17.54 -24.53 -18.65
N SER A 251 16.67 -25.27 -17.95
CA SER A 251 15.40 -25.77 -18.48
C SER A 251 14.28 -24.71 -18.52
N GLN A 252 14.49 -23.53 -17.93
CA GLN A 252 13.50 -22.46 -17.94
C GLN A 252 13.54 -21.71 -19.29
N SER A 253 12.41 -21.11 -19.68
CA SER A 253 12.44 -20.04 -20.68
C SER A 253 13.11 -18.80 -20.10
N MET A 254 13.73 -17.98 -20.94
CA MET A 254 14.38 -16.74 -20.47
C MET A 254 13.40 -15.78 -19.80
N ALA A 255 12.16 -15.70 -20.30
CA ALA A 255 11.10 -14.89 -19.67
C ALA A 255 10.78 -15.38 -18.24
N LYS A 256 10.64 -16.71 -18.07
CA LYS A 256 10.38 -17.31 -16.75
C LYS A 256 11.55 -17.08 -15.80
N TRP A 257 12.78 -17.28 -16.25
CA TRP A 257 13.99 -17.02 -15.47
C TRP A 257 14.09 -15.55 -15.03
N ALA A 258 13.85 -14.61 -15.96
CA ALA A 258 13.86 -13.17 -15.68
C ALA A 258 12.77 -12.76 -14.67
N SER A 259 11.56 -13.31 -14.78
CA SER A 259 10.46 -13.02 -13.84
C SER A 259 10.78 -13.42 -12.38
N ARG A 260 11.75 -14.31 -12.15
CA ARG A 260 12.09 -14.76 -10.78
C ARG A 260 12.87 -13.73 -9.99
N PHE A 261 13.40 -12.67 -10.61
CA PHE A 261 14.03 -11.57 -9.88
C PHE A 261 13.05 -10.80 -8.97
N ALA A 262 11.74 -10.83 -9.28
CA ALA A 262 10.70 -10.32 -8.39
C ALA A 262 10.69 -10.95 -7.00
N LEU A 263 11.10 -12.23 -6.86
CA LEU A 263 11.13 -12.90 -5.55
C LEU A 263 12.13 -12.24 -4.59
N GLY A 264 13.23 -11.71 -5.11
CA GLY A 264 14.24 -11.02 -4.30
C GLY A 264 13.81 -9.61 -3.87
N LEU A 265 12.88 -9.02 -4.61
CA LEU A 265 12.29 -7.69 -4.37
C LEU A 265 10.99 -7.73 -3.56
N SER A 266 10.54 -8.91 -3.15
CA SER A 266 9.31 -9.05 -2.38
C SER A 266 9.42 -8.38 -1.01
N ASN A 267 8.47 -7.50 -0.69
CA ASN A 267 8.34 -6.81 0.60
C ASN A 267 8.16 -7.84 1.72
N SER A 268 9.20 -8.13 2.48
CA SER A 268 9.27 -9.28 3.39
C SER A 268 9.99 -8.96 4.69
N VAL A 269 9.57 -9.60 5.77
CA VAL A 269 10.23 -9.55 7.09
C VAL A 269 10.96 -10.87 7.33
N PRO A 270 12.29 -10.86 7.60
CA PRO A 270 13.06 -12.08 7.79
C PRO A 270 12.66 -12.78 9.09
N GLY A 271 12.15 -14.01 9.00
CA GLY A 271 11.74 -14.84 10.15
C GLY A 271 12.90 -15.56 10.82
N ILE A 272 12.80 -16.89 10.92
CA ILE A 272 13.84 -17.74 11.46
C ILE A 272 14.76 -18.26 10.36
N ASP A 273 16.02 -18.48 10.72
CA ASP A 273 16.98 -19.23 9.89
C ASP A 273 16.80 -20.73 10.14
N LEU A 274 16.72 -21.50 9.06
CA LEU A 274 16.70 -22.96 9.13
C LEU A 274 18.08 -23.53 8.80
N ASN A 275 18.42 -24.68 9.39
CA ASN A 275 19.52 -25.45 8.85
C ASN A 275 19.10 -26.01 7.48
N PRO A 276 20.01 -26.09 6.49
CA PRO A 276 19.68 -26.66 5.18
C PRO A 276 19.08 -28.08 5.26
N ASN A 277 19.46 -28.86 6.26
CA ASN A 277 18.93 -30.22 6.49
C ASN A 277 17.50 -30.24 7.03
N ASP A 278 17.01 -29.11 7.59
CA ASP A 278 15.64 -28.96 8.11
C ASP A 278 14.67 -28.42 7.04
N ILE A 279 15.16 -28.21 5.80
CA ILE A 279 14.38 -27.87 4.62
C ILE A 279 14.16 -29.17 3.84
N LEU A 280 13.02 -29.79 4.09
CA LEU A 280 12.71 -31.14 3.64
C LEU A 280 11.90 -31.12 2.33
N PRO A 281 12.02 -32.13 1.46
CA PRO A 281 11.16 -32.27 0.30
C PRO A 281 9.78 -32.82 0.70
N ALA A 282 8.73 -32.42 -0.03
CA ALA A 282 7.43 -33.08 -0.04
C ALA A 282 6.96 -33.27 -1.49
N ASP A 283 6.28 -34.38 -1.76
CA ASP A 283 5.75 -34.67 -3.10
C ASP A 283 4.45 -33.91 -3.34
N ASP A 284 4.30 -33.33 -4.52
CA ASP A 284 3.02 -32.78 -4.98
C ASP A 284 1.96 -33.88 -5.12
N ILE A 285 0.72 -33.58 -4.73
CA ILE A 285 -0.42 -34.46 -5.06
C ILE A 285 -0.82 -34.14 -6.50
N VAL A 286 -0.89 -35.15 -7.36
CA VAL A 286 -1.15 -34.99 -8.79
C VAL A 286 -2.31 -35.89 -9.23
N ALA A 287 -3.23 -35.33 -10.02
CA ALA A 287 -4.31 -36.07 -10.67
C ALA A 287 -4.27 -35.79 -12.18
N GLY A 288 -3.80 -36.76 -12.97
CA GLY A 288 -3.51 -36.56 -14.40
C GLY A 288 -2.41 -35.51 -14.59
N ASP A 289 -2.69 -34.46 -15.36
CA ASP A 289 -1.78 -33.31 -15.56
C ASP A 289 -1.97 -32.19 -14.53
N SER A 290 -2.90 -32.35 -13.58
CA SER A 290 -3.25 -31.32 -12.59
C SER A 290 -2.50 -31.52 -11.28
N VAL A 291 -1.74 -30.50 -10.86
CA VAL A 291 -1.09 -30.45 -9.54
C VAL A 291 -2.09 -29.93 -8.49
N MET A 292 -2.55 -30.82 -7.62
CA MET A 292 -3.60 -30.56 -6.62
C MET A 292 -3.11 -29.75 -5.41
N THR A 293 -1.80 -29.61 -5.24
CA THR A 293 -1.16 -28.88 -4.12
C THR A 293 -0.28 -27.72 -4.59
N ASP A 294 -0.52 -27.20 -5.80
CA ASP A 294 0.34 -26.20 -6.45
C ASP A 294 0.56 -24.97 -5.56
N GLY A 295 1.81 -24.76 -5.12
CA GLY A 295 2.18 -23.58 -4.35
C GLY A 295 2.09 -23.71 -2.83
N CYS A 296 1.67 -24.85 -2.27
CA CYS A 296 1.50 -25.00 -0.81
C CYS A 296 2.31 -26.14 -0.20
N GLY A 297 3.13 -25.82 0.80
CA GLY A 297 3.98 -26.75 1.54
C GLY A 297 3.64 -26.78 3.03
N PHE A 298 4.48 -27.42 3.84
CA PHE A 298 4.23 -27.57 5.28
C PHE A 298 5.27 -26.86 6.13
N ILE A 299 4.87 -26.53 7.35
CA ILE A 299 5.72 -26.04 8.43
C ILE A 299 5.28 -26.67 9.76
N ASN A 300 6.23 -27.04 10.62
CA ASN A 300 5.88 -27.61 11.91
C ASN A 300 5.56 -26.53 12.97
N LEU A 301 4.91 -26.93 14.07
CA LEU A 301 4.57 -26.00 15.15
C LEU A 301 5.81 -25.40 15.85
N ALA A 302 6.95 -26.08 15.88
CA ALA A 302 8.18 -25.50 16.46
C ALA A 302 8.63 -24.25 15.71
N ALA A 303 8.66 -24.31 14.37
CA ALA A 303 8.96 -23.16 13.53
C ALA A 303 7.90 -22.06 13.65
N MET A 304 6.61 -22.43 13.62
CA MET A 304 5.51 -21.46 13.69
C MET A 304 5.46 -20.74 15.05
N LYS A 305 5.70 -21.44 16.17
CA LYS A 305 5.77 -20.85 17.51
C LYS A 305 6.93 -19.87 17.66
N LYS A 306 8.10 -20.19 17.11
CA LYS A 306 9.24 -19.25 17.10
C LYS A 306 8.90 -17.98 16.31
N MET A 307 8.29 -18.12 15.14
CA MET A 307 7.84 -16.96 14.37
C MET A 307 6.75 -16.17 15.11
N CYS A 308 5.79 -16.82 15.76
CA CYS A 308 4.76 -16.18 16.57
C CYS A 308 5.37 -15.28 17.66
N ALA A 309 6.41 -15.76 18.35
CA ALA A 309 7.14 -14.97 19.35
C ALA A 309 7.91 -13.80 18.72
N ILE A 310 8.60 -14.05 17.61
CA ILE A 310 9.42 -13.05 16.91
C ILE A 310 8.57 -11.90 16.33
N PHE A 311 7.39 -12.21 15.78
CA PHE A 311 6.51 -11.23 15.18
C PHE A 311 5.47 -10.65 16.15
N ASN A 312 5.43 -11.16 17.39
CA ASN A 312 4.45 -10.82 18.41
C ASN A 312 3.01 -10.93 17.88
N TRP A 313 2.72 -12.04 17.17
CA TRP A 313 1.36 -12.36 16.76
C TRP A 313 0.54 -12.78 17.98
N ASP A 314 -0.67 -12.24 18.11
CA ASP A 314 -1.58 -12.56 19.22
C ASP A 314 -1.87 -14.07 19.30
N THR A 315 -1.87 -14.74 18.15
CA THR A 315 -2.06 -16.18 18.05
C THR A 315 -1.22 -16.80 16.95
N CYS A 316 -0.94 -18.10 17.08
CA CYS A 316 -0.21 -18.87 16.09
C CYS A 316 -1.06 -19.07 14.82
N PRO A 317 -0.66 -18.55 13.65
CA PRO A 317 -1.45 -18.66 12.43
C PRO A 317 -1.39 -20.07 11.83
N THR A 318 -2.42 -20.42 11.06
CA THR A 318 -2.52 -21.69 10.34
C THR A 318 -1.60 -21.74 9.13
N ALA A 319 -1.47 -20.60 8.44
CA ALA A 319 -0.69 -20.49 7.22
C ALA A 319 0.14 -19.21 7.21
N ILE A 320 1.26 -19.24 6.51
CA ILE A 320 2.06 -18.06 6.17
C ILE A 320 2.36 -18.05 4.69
N GLN A 321 2.38 -16.86 4.09
CA GLN A 321 2.93 -16.68 2.75
C GLN A 321 4.40 -16.28 2.87
N CYS A 322 5.31 -17.08 2.33
CA CYS A 322 6.74 -16.88 2.56
C CYS A 322 7.61 -17.29 1.37
N ARG A 323 8.87 -16.85 1.40
CA ARG A 323 9.90 -17.14 0.40
C ARG A 323 11.07 -17.78 1.14
N ILE A 324 11.52 -18.95 0.68
CA ILE A 324 12.65 -19.67 1.30
C ILE A 324 13.25 -20.64 0.28
N ALA A 325 14.58 -20.76 0.21
CA ALA A 325 15.31 -21.73 -0.61
C ALA A 325 14.86 -21.79 -2.09
N GLY A 326 14.51 -20.63 -2.67
CA GLY A 326 14.02 -20.53 -4.06
C GLY A 326 12.54 -20.88 -4.23
N ALA A 327 11.86 -21.25 -3.15
CA ALA A 327 10.44 -21.47 -3.07
C ALA A 327 9.64 -20.17 -2.93
N LYS A 328 8.45 -20.15 -3.54
CA LYS A 328 7.39 -19.17 -3.35
C LYS A 328 6.09 -19.90 -3.06
N GLY A 329 5.36 -19.48 -2.04
CA GLY A 329 3.97 -19.87 -1.84
C GLY A 329 3.53 -19.82 -0.38
N LEU A 330 2.57 -20.69 -0.03
CA LEU A 330 2.09 -20.86 1.33
C LEU A 330 2.83 -21.99 2.05
N LEU A 331 3.05 -21.83 3.35
CA LEU A 331 3.34 -22.93 4.27
C LEU A 331 2.22 -23.03 5.29
N ILE A 332 1.59 -24.21 5.37
CA ILE A 332 0.54 -24.51 6.35
C ILE A 332 1.06 -25.43 7.45
N VAL A 333 0.47 -25.35 8.64
CA VAL A 333 0.83 -26.25 9.74
C VAL A 333 0.72 -27.71 9.28
N HIS A 334 1.77 -28.49 9.56
CA HIS A 334 1.85 -29.90 9.17
C HIS A 334 0.66 -30.70 9.75
N PRO A 335 0.03 -31.62 9.01
CA PRO A 335 -1.13 -32.37 9.51
C PRO A 335 -0.76 -33.41 10.58
N ASP A 336 0.45 -33.98 10.50
CA ASP A 336 0.92 -34.98 11.48
C ASP A 336 1.30 -34.36 12.83
N SER A 337 0.67 -34.89 13.88
CA SER A 337 0.90 -34.47 15.27
C SER A 337 2.31 -34.79 15.78
N PHE A 338 2.92 -35.90 15.34
CA PHE A 338 4.28 -36.26 15.77
C PHE A 338 5.30 -35.26 15.23
N THR A 339 5.20 -34.93 13.95
CA THR A 339 5.99 -33.90 13.27
C THR A 339 5.82 -32.52 13.92
N ASN A 340 4.61 -32.18 14.34
CA ASN A 340 4.37 -30.93 15.05
C ASN A 340 4.97 -30.87 16.46
N ASN A 341 5.17 -32.03 17.10
CA ASN A 341 5.78 -32.14 18.42
C ASN A 341 7.31 -32.22 18.36
N SER A 342 7.92 -32.30 17.17
CA SER A 342 9.38 -32.29 17.03
C SER A 342 9.96 -30.94 17.47
N GLU A 343 11.07 -30.96 18.20
CA GLU A 343 11.77 -29.75 18.65
C GLU A 343 12.41 -28.91 17.53
N PRO A 344 13.10 -29.49 16.50
CA PRO A 344 13.74 -28.67 15.48
C PRO A 344 12.71 -27.97 14.59
N PRO A 345 12.87 -26.67 14.28
CA PRO A 345 12.06 -25.98 13.27
C PRO A 345 12.29 -26.59 11.88
N CYS A 346 11.23 -27.03 11.21
CA CYS A 346 11.33 -27.67 9.90
C CYS A 346 10.26 -27.14 8.93
N VAL A 347 10.58 -27.19 7.63
CA VAL A 347 9.63 -26.91 6.54
C VAL A 347 9.71 -28.01 5.49
N TRP A 348 8.60 -28.25 4.80
CA TRP A 348 8.52 -29.18 3.69
C TRP A 348 8.09 -28.45 2.42
N LEU A 349 8.97 -28.46 1.41
CA LEU A 349 8.77 -27.74 0.16
C LEU A 349 8.41 -28.70 -0.96
N ARG A 350 7.41 -28.32 -1.76
CA ARG A 350 6.96 -29.09 -2.93
C ARG A 350 7.64 -28.62 -4.21
N PRO A 351 7.83 -29.50 -5.23
CA PRO A 351 8.33 -29.11 -6.55
C PRO A 351 7.60 -27.91 -7.15
N SER A 352 6.28 -27.86 -7.01
CA SER A 352 5.44 -26.74 -7.46
C SER A 352 5.83 -25.40 -6.81
N GLN A 353 6.35 -25.38 -5.58
CA GLN A 353 6.79 -24.17 -4.91
C GLN A 353 8.16 -23.68 -5.37
N ILE A 354 9.07 -24.58 -5.76
CA ILE A 354 10.46 -24.27 -6.11
C ILE A 354 10.52 -23.56 -7.48
N LYS A 355 10.69 -22.23 -7.46
CA LYS A 355 10.77 -21.41 -8.68
C LYS A 355 12.22 -21.13 -9.12
N ILE A 356 13.17 -21.22 -8.20
CA ILE A 356 14.61 -21.05 -8.43
C ILE A 356 15.34 -22.28 -7.88
N LYS A 357 16.16 -22.92 -8.70
CA LYS A 357 17.06 -24.01 -8.26
C LYS A 357 18.44 -23.45 -7.94
N TYR A 358 19.05 -23.97 -6.87
CA TYR A 358 20.42 -23.65 -6.47
C TYR A 358 21.35 -24.85 -6.66
N PRO A 359 22.68 -24.65 -6.82
CA PRO A 359 23.63 -25.74 -6.96
C PRO A 359 23.63 -26.70 -5.76
N VAL A 360 23.62 -28.00 -6.03
CA VAL A 360 23.66 -29.04 -5.00
C VAL A 360 25.08 -29.14 -4.41
N GLY A 361 25.19 -29.36 -3.10
CA GLY A 361 26.47 -29.52 -2.41
C GLY A 361 27.18 -28.21 -2.05
N ILE A 362 26.64 -27.06 -2.49
CA ILE A 362 27.11 -25.74 -2.05
C ILE A 362 26.19 -25.25 -0.92
N PRO A 363 26.71 -24.91 0.27
CA PRO A 363 25.91 -24.35 1.34
C PRO A 363 25.19 -23.07 0.89
N LEU A 364 23.87 -23.04 1.11
CA LEU A 364 23.09 -21.85 0.80
C LEU A 364 23.44 -20.73 1.79
N PRO A 365 23.65 -19.48 1.31
CA PRO A 365 23.82 -18.34 2.19
C PRO A 365 22.62 -18.17 3.12
N LYS A 366 22.86 -17.63 4.32
CA LYS A 366 21.85 -17.34 5.35
C LYS A 366 20.54 -16.78 4.78
N ALA A 367 20.65 -15.73 3.95
CA ALA A 367 19.53 -15.06 3.28
C ALA A 367 18.57 -15.98 2.48
N GLN A 368 19.07 -17.14 2.02
CA GLN A 368 18.30 -18.08 1.22
C GLN A 368 17.66 -19.18 2.07
N VAL A 369 18.13 -19.40 3.30
CA VAL A 369 17.55 -20.37 4.24
C VAL A 369 16.73 -19.73 5.36
N THR A 370 16.71 -18.40 5.42
CA THR A 370 15.76 -17.64 6.23
C THR A 370 14.35 -17.73 5.64
N ILE A 371 13.34 -17.95 6.49
CA ILE A 371 11.93 -17.83 6.09
C ILE A 371 11.58 -16.35 5.96
N ASP A 372 11.53 -15.82 4.75
CA ASP A 372 11.08 -14.45 4.50
C ASP A 372 9.54 -14.41 4.49
N VAL A 373 8.95 -13.90 5.57
CA VAL A 373 7.49 -13.86 5.76
C VAL A 373 6.92 -12.60 5.15
N LEU A 374 5.85 -12.73 4.37
CA LEU A 374 5.13 -11.59 3.81
C LEU A 374 3.84 -11.30 4.52
N ARG A 375 3.08 -12.34 4.84
CA ARG A 375 1.79 -12.23 5.51
C ARG A 375 1.49 -13.53 6.26
N SER A 376 0.72 -13.42 7.33
CA SER A 376 0.08 -14.55 8.02
C SER A 376 -1.39 -14.71 7.59
N SER A 377 -1.94 -15.91 7.82
CA SER A 377 -3.35 -16.20 7.54
C SER A 377 -4.25 -15.30 8.38
N HIS A 378 -5.18 -14.64 7.72
CA HIS A 378 -6.24 -13.84 8.33
C HIS A 378 -7.50 -14.02 7.47
N LEU A 379 -8.65 -13.87 8.12
CA LEU A 379 -9.95 -13.97 7.47
C LEU A 379 -10.72 -12.68 7.69
N ARG A 380 -11.30 -12.17 6.61
CA ARG A 380 -12.20 -11.01 6.63
C ARG A 380 -13.65 -11.47 6.56
N CYS A 381 -14.49 -10.93 7.44
CA CYS A 381 -15.93 -11.20 7.48
C CYS A 381 -16.64 -9.98 8.10
N PRO A 382 -17.66 -9.39 7.46
CA PRO A 382 -18.17 -9.70 6.12
C PRO A 382 -17.21 -9.26 4.99
N SER A 383 -17.50 -9.69 3.75
CA SER A 383 -16.75 -9.32 2.55
C SER A 383 -17.59 -8.50 1.56
N CYS A 384 -16.90 -7.71 0.74
CA CYS A 384 -17.50 -6.94 -0.36
C CYS A 384 -17.41 -7.73 -1.68
N LEU A 385 -18.43 -7.64 -2.52
CA LEU A 385 -18.43 -8.19 -3.86
C LEU A 385 -17.77 -7.21 -4.85
N SER A 386 -16.88 -7.72 -5.69
CA SER A 386 -16.35 -6.98 -6.84
C SER A 386 -17.40 -6.88 -7.95
N ALA A 387 -17.28 -5.89 -8.83
CA ALA A 387 -18.17 -5.75 -9.98
C ALA A 387 -18.18 -7.01 -10.87
N GLU A 388 -17.02 -7.66 -11.02
CA GLU A 388 -16.88 -8.89 -11.81
C GLU A 388 -17.66 -10.07 -11.20
N ILE A 389 -17.57 -10.23 -9.87
CA ILE A 389 -18.33 -11.25 -9.15
C ILE A 389 -19.82 -10.96 -9.21
N ILE A 390 -20.25 -9.70 -9.05
CA ILE A 390 -21.66 -9.30 -9.17
C ILE A 390 -22.21 -9.66 -10.56
N VAL A 391 -21.47 -9.34 -11.62
CA VAL A 391 -21.85 -9.68 -13.00
C VAL A 391 -21.97 -11.20 -13.16
N ASN A 392 -21.00 -11.97 -12.68
CA ASN A 392 -21.06 -13.42 -12.75
C ASN A 392 -22.28 -14.00 -12.02
N LEU A 393 -22.53 -13.57 -10.77
CA LEU A 393 -23.65 -14.03 -9.97
C LEU A 393 -24.99 -13.73 -10.66
N ALA A 394 -25.15 -12.53 -11.23
CA ALA A 394 -26.36 -12.14 -11.95
C ALA A 394 -26.58 -12.98 -13.22
N GLU A 395 -25.54 -13.18 -14.03
CA GLU A 395 -25.59 -13.97 -15.27
C GLU A 395 -25.82 -15.47 -15.00
N ASN A 396 -25.44 -15.96 -13.81
CA ASN A 396 -25.69 -17.32 -13.33
C ASN A 396 -26.98 -17.46 -12.50
N GLY A 397 -27.89 -16.49 -12.57
CA GLY A 397 -29.29 -16.63 -12.14
C GLY A 397 -29.68 -15.93 -10.84
N VAL A 398 -28.77 -15.19 -10.19
CA VAL A 398 -29.12 -14.40 -9.00
C VAL A 398 -29.99 -13.20 -9.41
N PRO A 399 -31.20 -13.01 -8.84
CA PRO A 399 -32.10 -11.92 -9.23
C PRO A 399 -31.53 -10.53 -8.93
N TYR A 400 -31.82 -9.56 -9.79
CA TYR A 400 -31.33 -8.18 -9.65
C TYR A 400 -31.78 -7.54 -8.33
N GLY A 401 -33.01 -7.86 -7.89
CA GLY A 401 -33.57 -7.37 -6.63
C GLY A 401 -32.68 -7.64 -5.42
N VAL A 402 -31.97 -8.76 -5.38
CA VAL A 402 -31.04 -9.09 -4.28
C VAL A 402 -29.91 -8.06 -4.18
N PHE A 403 -29.32 -7.67 -5.30
CA PHE A 403 -28.25 -6.66 -5.33
C PHE A 403 -28.76 -5.25 -5.05
N LEU A 404 -29.97 -4.92 -5.51
CA LEU A 404 -30.57 -3.61 -5.25
C LEU A 404 -30.94 -3.46 -3.76
N ASP A 405 -31.42 -4.51 -3.13
CA ASP A 405 -31.71 -4.50 -1.69
C ASP A 405 -30.42 -4.40 -0.87
N LEU A 406 -29.34 -5.11 -1.25
CA LEU A 406 -28.02 -4.92 -0.65
C LEU A 406 -27.51 -3.48 -0.82
N THR A 407 -27.72 -2.88 -1.99
CA THR A 407 -27.34 -1.48 -2.26
C THR A 407 -28.04 -0.52 -1.29
N ARG A 408 -29.35 -0.71 -1.07
CA ARG A 408 -30.13 0.09 -0.12
C ARG A 408 -29.65 -0.12 1.31
N GLN A 409 -29.49 -1.38 1.72
CA GLN A 409 -29.05 -1.74 3.06
C GLN A 409 -27.66 -1.17 3.38
N ASN A 410 -26.70 -1.27 2.47
CA ASN A 410 -25.37 -0.69 2.69
C ASN A 410 -25.43 0.84 2.80
N LEU A 411 -26.25 1.52 2.00
CA LEU A 411 -26.45 2.98 2.10
C LEU A 411 -27.18 3.38 3.39
N ASP A 412 -28.12 2.56 3.87
CA ASP A 412 -28.73 2.70 5.19
C ASP A 412 -27.65 2.59 6.28
N ASP A 413 -26.82 1.56 6.23
CA ASP A 413 -25.75 1.32 7.19
C ASP A 413 -24.70 2.45 7.21
N ILE A 414 -24.33 2.99 6.04
CA ILE A 414 -23.38 4.10 5.94
C ILE A 414 -23.93 5.37 6.59
N VAL A 415 -25.22 5.67 6.39
CA VAL A 415 -25.78 6.99 6.75
C VAL A 415 -26.51 6.96 8.08
N ASP A 416 -27.38 5.98 8.30
CA ASP A 416 -28.29 5.98 9.44
C ASP A 416 -27.51 5.80 10.76
N LYS A 417 -26.46 4.98 10.75
CA LYS A 417 -25.54 4.81 11.91
C LYS A 417 -24.76 6.08 12.25
N LEU A 418 -24.52 6.98 11.29
CA LEU A 418 -23.87 8.27 11.54
C LEU A 418 -24.83 9.33 12.07
N LEU A 419 -26.13 9.14 11.93
CA LEU A 419 -27.19 10.09 12.30
C LEU A 419 -27.96 9.65 13.56
N ALA A 420 -27.66 8.47 14.12
CA ALA A 420 -28.25 7.99 15.37
C ALA A 420 -27.55 8.66 16.56
N TRP A 421 -28.13 9.77 17.07
CA TRP A 421 -27.52 10.56 18.15
C TRP A 421 -28.28 10.50 19.48
N ASP A 422 -29.34 9.70 19.55
CA ASP A 422 -30.22 9.57 20.71
C ASP A 422 -29.87 8.35 21.56
N GLY A 423 -29.96 8.50 22.88
CA GLY A 423 -29.73 7.43 23.84
C GLY A 423 -28.39 7.54 24.60
N PRO A 424 -28.22 6.79 25.70
CA PRO A 424 -27.07 6.91 26.59
C PRO A 424 -25.75 6.48 25.95
N ALA A 425 -25.80 5.58 24.95
CA ALA A 425 -24.62 5.06 24.26
C ALA A 425 -24.32 5.75 22.91
N ALA A 426 -25.17 6.68 22.46
CA ALA A 426 -25.17 7.15 21.07
C ALA A 426 -23.83 7.71 20.59
N MET A 427 -23.14 8.49 21.43
CA MET A 427 -21.83 9.07 21.05
C MET A 427 -20.73 8.01 20.96
N PHE A 428 -20.82 6.94 21.75
CA PHE A 428 -19.86 5.83 21.67
C PHE A 428 -20.13 4.96 20.44
N GLU A 429 -21.39 4.75 20.09
CA GLU A 429 -21.76 4.06 18.85
C GLU A 429 -21.30 4.87 17.62
N LEU A 430 -21.56 6.18 17.61
CA LEU A 430 -21.07 7.09 16.58
C LEU A 430 -19.54 7.04 16.47
N TRP A 431 -18.84 7.04 17.61
CA TRP A 431 -17.38 6.90 17.64
C TRP A 431 -16.94 5.59 16.97
N CYS A 432 -17.53 4.45 17.34
CA CYS A 432 -17.20 3.15 16.75
C CYS A 432 -17.48 3.12 15.24
N HIS A 433 -18.61 3.67 14.81
CA HIS A 433 -18.98 3.71 13.40
C HIS A 433 -18.05 4.58 12.56
N VAL A 434 -17.67 5.76 13.06
CA VAL A 434 -16.71 6.64 12.37
C VAL A 434 -15.31 6.03 12.36
N ALA A 435 -14.89 5.40 13.46
CA ALA A 435 -13.59 4.74 13.54
C ALA A 435 -13.48 3.59 12.52
N GLN A 436 -14.53 2.77 12.41
CA GLN A 436 -14.61 1.66 11.47
C GLN A 436 -14.71 2.16 10.01
N ALA A 437 -15.67 3.02 9.70
CA ALA A 437 -15.87 3.54 8.34
C ALA A 437 -14.67 4.37 7.85
N GLY A 438 -13.96 5.03 8.76
CA GLY A 438 -12.74 5.79 8.46
C GLY A 438 -11.46 4.95 8.43
N GLY A 439 -11.49 3.67 8.83
CA GLY A 439 -10.30 2.82 8.97
C GLY A 439 -9.26 3.39 9.93
N VAL A 440 -9.71 4.10 10.97
CA VAL A 440 -8.85 4.95 11.81
C VAL A 440 -7.86 4.12 12.62
N ILE A 441 -8.32 3.00 13.17
CA ILE A 441 -7.50 2.16 14.05
C ILE A 441 -6.39 1.48 13.25
N GLY A 442 -6.70 0.88 12.10
CA GLY A 442 -5.70 0.38 11.16
C GLY A 442 -4.69 1.46 10.76
N ALA A 443 -5.17 2.64 10.37
CA ALA A 443 -4.30 3.76 9.99
C ALA A 443 -3.35 4.22 11.10
N ARG A 444 -3.82 4.31 12.36
CA ARG A 444 -2.97 4.64 13.52
C ARG A 444 -1.85 3.62 13.71
N LYS A 445 -2.19 2.32 13.70
CA LYS A 445 -1.20 1.24 13.87
C LYS A 445 -0.22 1.16 12.71
N ALA A 446 -0.68 1.40 11.48
CA ALA A 446 0.16 1.39 10.28
C ALA A 446 1.22 2.51 10.31
N ARG A 447 0.88 3.71 10.83
CA ARG A 447 1.83 4.82 10.99
C ARG A 447 2.96 4.51 11.97
N GLU A 448 2.69 3.74 13.04
CA GLU A 448 3.71 3.35 14.02
C GLU A 448 4.61 2.19 13.54
N ALA A 449 4.09 1.33 12.66
CA ALA A 449 4.78 0.14 12.16
C ALA A 449 4.98 0.19 10.63
N ALA A 450 5.41 1.35 10.13
CA ALA A 450 5.69 1.55 8.70
C ALA A 450 6.66 0.46 8.19
N GLY A 451 6.26 -0.29 7.16
CA GLY A 451 7.03 -1.41 6.60
C GLY A 451 6.71 -2.80 7.16
N GLU A 452 6.08 -2.91 8.34
CA GLU A 452 5.66 -4.21 8.94
C GLU A 452 4.13 -4.38 8.98
N ALA A 453 3.37 -3.31 8.73
CA ALA A 453 1.91 -3.30 8.79
C ALA A 453 1.25 -4.43 7.98
N ARG A 454 1.73 -4.69 6.75
CA ARG A 454 1.21 -5.77 5.88
C ARG A 454 1.42 -7.15 6.50
N MET A 455 2.62 -7.42 7.02
CA MET A 455 2.93 -8.69 7.69
C MET A 455 2.08 -8.91 8.95
N ARG A 456 1.82 -7.82 9.70
CA ARG A 456 1.00 -7.84 10.92
C ARG A 456 -0.51 -7.83 10.64
N GLY A 457 -0.96 -7.73 9.39
CA GLY A 457 -2.38 -7.67 9.03
C GLY A 457 -3.08 -6.39 9.52
N LEU A 458 -2.36 -5.26 9.57
CA LEU A 458 -2.85 -3.99 10.14
C LEU A 458 -3.56 -3.07 9.11
N SER A 459 -3.71 -3.49 7.85
CA SER A 459 -4.53 -2.78 6.85
C SER A 459 -6.00 -3.20 7.00
N GLU A 460 -6.89 -2.24 7.29
CA GLU A 460 -8.35 -2.44 7.36
C GLU A 460 -9.07 -2.02 6.06
N LYS A 461 -8.35 -1.40 5.10
CA LYS A 461 -8.93 -1.03 3.80
C LYS A 461 -8.99 -2.27 2.90
N GLY A 462 -10.07 -2.39 2.14
CA GLY A 462 -10.45 -3.66 1.52
C GLY A 462 -9.45 -4.22 0.51
N ASP A 463 -9.42 -5.55 0.38
CA ASP A 463 -8.43 -6.31 -0.39
C ASP A 463 -8.28 -5.92 -1.86
N GLU A 464 -9.27 -5.27 -2.49
CA GLU A 464 -9.13 -4.79 -3.88
C GLU A 464 -8.10 -3.65 -4.00
N GLU A 465 -7.97 -2.81 -2.97
CA GLU A 465 -6.85 -1.86 -2.87
C GLU A 465 -5.58 -2.63 -2.48
N ASP A 466 -5.64 -3.58 -1.52
CA ASP A 466 -4.46 -4.36 -1.09
C ASP A 466 -3.86 -5.28 -2.19
N GLU A 467 -4.63 -5.70 -3.21
CA GLU A 467 -4.14 -6.49 -4.35
C GLU A 467 -3.46 -5.63 -5.42
N GLU A 468 -3.91 -4.38 -5.61
CA GLU A 468 -3.09 -3.36 -6.27
C GLU A 468 -1.86 -3.00 -5.40
N ASP A 469 -1.98 -3.10 -4.07
CA ASP A 469 -0.90 -2.96 -3.08
C ASP A 469 -0.11 -4.27 -2.84
N GLU A 470 -0.32 -5.35 -3.61
CA GLU A 470 0.68 -6.43 -3.65
C GLU A 470 2.03 -5.85 -4.12
N ASP A 471 1.94 -4.79 -4.93
CA ASP A 471 2.98 -3.97 -5.49
C ASP A 471 2.98 -2.55 -4.89
N ASP A 472 2.83 -2.45 -3.56
CA ASP A 472 2.87 -1.21 -2.76
C ASP A 472 4.24 -0.50 -2.83
N LEU A 473 4.48 -0.01 -4.03
CA LEU A 473 5.58 0.72 -4.55
C LEU A 473 5.01 2.02 -5.18
N GLU A 474 3.72 2.32 -5.08
CA GLU A 474 3.13 3.53 -5.67
C GLU A 474 3.03 4.72 -4.69
N SER A 475 3.22 4.53 -3.38
CA SER A 475 3.11 5.60 -2.35
C SER A 475 4.28 6.62 -2.27
N PHE A 476 5.08 6.79 -3.32
CA PHE A 476 6.21 7.73 -3.33
C PHE A 476 5.78 9.11 -3.87
N GLY A 477 5.49 10.02 -2.96
CA GLY A 477 5.19 11.43 -3.25
C GLY A 477 6.43 12.23 -3.67
N TYR A 478 6.22 13.28 -4.47
CA TYR A 478 7.27 14.24 -4.82
C TYR A 478 7.42 15.32 -3.73
N SER A 479 8.67 15.63 -3.33
CA SER A 479 9.10 16.87 -2.62
C SER A 479 8.95 16.90 -1.08
N PRO A 480 9.65 17.82 -0.35
CA PRO A 480 9.57 17.99 1.11
C PRO A 480 8.16 18.40 1.49
N GLN A 481 7.34 17.48 1.98
CA GLN A 481 6.03 17.82 2.50
C GLN A 481 5.82 17.05 3.80
N SER A 482 4.98 17.57 4.69
CA SER A 482 4.51 16.83 5.87
C SER A 482 4.12 15.40 5.49
N ALA A 483 4.45 14.42 6.32
CA ALA A 483 4.02 13.05 6.08
C ALA A 483 2.48 13.03 6.08
N ALA A 484 1.92 12.53 4.98
CA ALA A 484 0.49 12.50 4.80
C ALA A 484 -0.17 11.84 6.01
N TRP A 485 -1.26 12.43 6.48
CA TRP A 485 -2.12 11.87 7.54
C TRP A 485 -1.54 11.87 8.97
N TRP A 486 -0.39 12.50 9.22
CA TRP A 486 0.07 12.79 10.59
C TRP A 486 -0.68 13.99 11.18
N ALA A 487 -0.96 13.96 12.49
CA ALA A 487 -1.63 15.07 13.17
C ALA A 487 -0.73 16.31 13.25
N ASP A 488 -1.34 17.48 13.43
CA ASP A 488 -0.59 18.67 13.81
C ASP A 488 -0.37 18.67 15.34
N GLU A 489 0.85 18.40 15.78
CA GLU A 489 1.18 18.30 17.22
C GLU A 489 0.99 19.63 17.98
N LEU A 490 1.04 20.76 17.28
CA LEU A 490 0.86 22.08 17.89
C LEU A 490 -0.61 22.36 18.19
N SER A 491 -1.49 22.25 17.19
CA SER A 491 -2.92 22.47 17.37
C SER A 491 -3.62 21.28 18.01
N GLY A 492 -3.06 20.07 17.87
CA GLY A 492 -3.71 18.80 18.17
C GLY A 492 -4.75 18.37 17.12
N CYS A 493 -4.83 19.06 15.98
CA CYS A 493 -5.82 18.78 14.95
C CYS A 493 -5.39 17.56 14.09
N PRO A 494 -6.22 16.50 13.99
CA PRO A 494 -5.93 15.38 13.10
C PRO A 494 -6.08 15.75 11.62
N SER A 495 -5.44 14.97 10.75
CA SER A 495 -5.47 15.22 9.31
C SER A 495 -6.70 14.66 8.60
N SER A 496 -7.26 13.54 9.10
CA SER A 496 -8.46 12.93 8.53
C SER A 496 -9.74 13.50 9.16
N ILE A 497 -10.82 13.57 8.38
CA ILE A 497 -12.14 14.00 8.88
C ILE A 497 -12.62 13.02 9.97
N ALA A 498 -12.41 11.72 9.78
CA ALA A 498 -12.81 10.70 10.75
C ALA A 498 -12.10 10.89 12.09
N GLU A 499 -10.76 11.04 12.10
CA GLU A 499 -10.05 11.30 13.36
C GLU A 499 -10.41 12.63 13.99
N THR A 500 -10.67 13.67 13.18
CA THR A 500 -11.19 14.94 13.71
C THR A 500 -12.49 14.72 14.48
N ILE A 501 -13.42 13.95 13.92
CA ILE A 501 -14.69 13.59 14.58
C ILE A 501 -14.42 12.83 15.89
N LEU A 502 -13.55 11.80 15.87
CA LEU A 502 -13.24 11.01 17.07
C LEU A 502 -12.67 11.89 18.19
N VAL A 503 -11.69 12.75 17.90
CA VAL A 503 -11.07 13.65 18.89
C VAL A 503 -12.11 14.61 19.50
N MET A 504 -13.07 15.10 18.70
CA MET A 504 -14.15 15.93 19.23
C MET A 504 -15.10 15.16 20.14
N LEU A 505 -15.49 13.94 19.75
CA LEU A 505 -16.33 13.08 20.57
C LEU A 505 -15.64 12.73 21.90
N ASP A 506 -14.34 12.43 21.86
CA ASP A 506 -13.53 12.11 23.05
C ASP A 506 -13.45 13.29 24.02
N ALA A 507 -13.46 14.52 23.52
CA ALA A 507 -13.50 15.73 24.33
C ALA A 507 -14.89 16.07 24.89
N GLY A 508 -15.94 15.33 24.51
CA GLY A 508 -17.31 15.53 24.97
C GLY A 508 -18.11 16.57 24.16
N PHE A 509 -17.69 16.86 22.92
CA PHE A 509 -18.55 17.55 21.95
C PHE A 509 -19.62 16.59 21.42
N THR A 510 -20.80 17.12 21.15
CA THR A 510 -21.92 16.41 20.53
C THR A 510 -22.33 17.13 19.25
N PRO A 511 -22.85 16.43 18.23
CA PRO A 511 -23.28 17.07 16.99
C PRO A 511 -24.43 18.06 17.20
N GLN A 512 -25.25 17.88 18.24
CA GLN A 512 -26.33 18.82 18.61
C GLN A 512 -25.80 20.15 19.16
N ASP A 513 -24.69 20.12 19.93
CA ASP A 513 -24.15 21.30 20.61
C ASP A 513 -22.97 21.93 19.86
N CYS A 514 -22.52 21.36 18.74
CA CYS A 514 -21.32 21.80 18.04
C CYS A 514 -21.50 21.85 16.51
N PRO A 515 -21.68 23.06 15.93
CA PRO A 515 -21.82 23.24 14.48
C PRO A 515 -20.66 22.67 13.66
N TYR A 516 -19.44 22.78 14.19
CA TYR A 516 -18.25 22.26 13.52
C TYR A 516 -18.25 20.73 13.43
N LEU A 517 -18.63 20.04 14.51
CA LEU A 517 -18.74 18.58 14.53
C LEU A 517 -19.84 18.10 13.57
N ALA A 518 -21.00 18.77 13.61
CA ALA A 518 -22.11 18.52 12.70
C ALA A 518 -21.70 18.66 11.22
N ASP A 519 -20.98 19.74 10.85
CA ASP A 519 -20.44 19.92 9.48
C ASP A 519 -19.43 18.82 9.12
N LYS A 520 -18.60 18.36 10.06
CA LYS A 520 -17.64 17.26 9.80
C LYS A 520 -18.35 15.93 9.55
N ILE A 521 -19.34 15.57 10.37
CA ILE A 521 -20.14 14.36 10.17
C ILE A 521 -20.89 14.43 8.85
N LYS A 522 -21.51 15.58 8.53
CA LYS A 522 -22.16 15.82 7.24
C LYS A 522 -21.20 15.63 6.06
N ASN A 523 -20.01 16.21 6.12
CA ASN A 523 -19.02 16.06 5.07
C ASN A 523 -18.47 14.63 4.97
N PHE A 524 -18.31 13.94 6.10
CA PHE A 524 -17.91 12.54 6.14
C PHE A 524 -18.97 11.61 5.52
N ALA A 525 -20.23 11.77 5.91
CA ALA A 525 -21.36 11.03 5.34
C ALA A 525 -21.51 11.34 3.84
N ARG A 526 -21.43 12.62 3.44
CA ARG A 526 -21.48 13.02 2.03
C ARG A 526 -20.35 12.40 1.22
N SER A 527 -19.13 12.40 1.76
CA SER A 527 -17.99 11.78 1.11
C SER A 527 -18.19 10.28 0.97
N SER A 528 -18.66 9.61 2.03
CA SER A 528 -18.89 8.17 2.05
C SER A 528 -19.95 7.74 1.03
N VAL A 529 -21.08 8.46 0.97
CA VAL A 529 -22.13 8.22 -0.04
C VAL A 529 -21.61 8.48 -1.45
N LYS A 530 -20.89 9.59 -1.68
CA LYS A 530 -20.31 9.87 -3.01
C LYS A 530 -19.33 8.80 -3.47
N THR A 531 -18.45 8.35 -2.57
CA THR A 531 -17.52 7.24 -2.85
C THR A 531 -18.27 5.97 -3.19
N TYR A 532 -19.29 5.62 -2.40
CA TYR A 532 -20.12 4.43 -2.66
C TYR A 532 -20.90 4.53 -3.98
N VAL A 533 -21.49 5.68 -4.30
CA VAL A 533 -22.22 5.89 -5.56
C VAL A 533 -21.30 5.79 -6.78
N LYS A 534 -20.05 6.26 -6.64
CA LYS A 534 -19.04 6.17 -7.70
C LYS A 534 -18.61 4.73 -7.92
N HIS A 535 -18.36 3.98 -6.84
CA HIS A 535 -17.96 2.57 -6.90
C HIS A 535 -18.76 1.76 -5.86
N PRO A 536 -19.95 1.27 -6.22
CA PRO A 536 -20.78 0.49 -5.30
C PRO A 536 -20.08 -0.80 -4.88
N ARG A 537 -19.58 -0.84 -3.64
CA ARG A 537 -18.98 -2.03 -3.03
C ARG A 537 -20.05 -2.73 -2.20
N LEU A 538 -20.66 -3.78 -2.75
CA LEU A 538 -21.77 -4.48 -2.08
C LEU A 538 -21.23 -5.39 -0.98
N GLU A 539 -21.39 -4.98 0.28
CA GLU A 539 -21.03 -5.81 1.43
C GLU A 539 -22.14 -6.84 1.70
N VAL A 540 -21.75 -8.12 1.81
CA VAL A 540 -22.68 -9.23 2.07
C VAL A 540 -22.43 -9.80 3.46
N SER A 541 -23.42 -9.73 4.34
CA SER A 541 -23.26 -10.11 5.76
C SER A 541 -22.82 -11.55 5.97
N MET A 542 -23.35 -12.49 5.20
CA MET A 542 -23.00 -13.92 5.24
C MET A 542 -21.94 -14.25 4.18
N SER A 543 -20.77 -13.64 4.32
CA SER A 543 -19.63 -13.87 3.45
C SER A 543 -18.29 -13.70 4.16
N CYS A 544 -17.24 -14.31 3.63
CA CYS A 544 -15.88 -14.08 4.11
C CYS A 544 -14.84 -14.21 2.98
N THR A 545 -13.66 -13.61 3.17
CA THR A 545 -12.51 -13.77 2.28
C THR A 545 -11.33 -14.31 3.08
N ALA A 546 -10.71 -15.38 2.59
CA ALA A 546 -9.51 -15.97 3.18
C ALA A 546 -8.68 -16.70 2.12
N TRP A 547 -7.46 -17.08 2.48
CA TRP A 547 -6.61 -17.89 1.60
C TRP A 547 -7.20 -19.26 1.34
N MET A 548 -7.09 -19.71 0.09
CA MET A 548 -7.31 -21.10 -0.26
C MET A 548 -6.08 -21.92 0.13
N VAL A 549 -6.30 -23.05 0.77
CA VAL A 549 -5.26 -24.03 1.07
C VAL A 549 -5.72 -25.42 0.62
N PRO A 550 -4.82 -26.29 0.12
CA PRO A 550 -5.20 -27.65 -0.22
C PRO A 550 -5.45 -28.45 1.06
N ASP A 551 -6.37 -29.40 0.99
CA ASP A 551 -6.66 -30.35 2.06
C ASP A 551 -5.41 -31.17 2.40
N PRO A 552 -4.81 -30.96 3.59
CA PRO A 552 -3.58 -31.62 3.98
C PRO A 552 -3.78 -33.09 4.35
N CYS A 553 -5.03 -33.50 4.61
CA CYS A 553 -5.41 -34.85 5.01
C CYS A 553 -6.03 -35.67 3.86
N GLY A 554 -6.45 -35.00 2.78
CA GLY A 554 -7.06 -35.65 1.61
C GLY A 554 -8.42 -36.30 1.87
N ILE A 555 -9.22 -35.74 2.79
CA ILE A 555 -10.50 -36.29 3.27
C ILE A 555 -11.73 -35.57 2.70
N LEU A 556 -11.59 -34.37 2.14
CA LEU A 556 -12.66 -33.62 1.50
C LEU A 556 -12.96 -34.23 0.12
N ALA A 557 -14.24 -34.49 -0.15
CA ALA A 557 -14.69 -34.89 -1.48
C ALA A 557 -14.56 -33.73 -2.50
N PRO A 558 -14.58 -33.99 -3.82
CA PRO A 558 -14.30 -32.98 -4.85
C PRO A 558 -15.13 -31.67 -4.81
N ASP A 559 -16.35 -31.72 -4.27
CA ASP A 559 -17.24 -30.55 -4.12
C ASP A 559 -17.47 -30.17 -2.63
N GLU A 560 -16.61 -30.63 -1.74
CA GLU A 560 -16.62 -30.29 -0.32
C GLU A 560 -15.49 -29.31 0.02
N VAL A 561 -15.80 -28.29 0.83
CA VAL A 561 -14.81 -27.35 1.40
C VAL A 561 -15.01 -27.22 2.90
N GLN A 562 -13.97 -26.75 3.61
CA GLN A 562 -14.11 -26.41 5.03
C GLN A 562 -13.67 -24.98 5.28
N ILE A 563 -14.51 -24.24 6.01
CA ILE A 563 -14.27 -22.85 6.39
C ILE A 563 -14.50 -22.73 7.90
N LEU A 564 -13.41 -22.53 8.63
CA LEU A 564 -13.41 -22.30 10.08
C LEU A 564 -12.77 -20.96 10.40
N THR A 565 -13.15 -20.40 11.53
CA THR A 565 -12.51 -19.22 12.08
C THR A 565 -12.27 -19.39 13.57
N ARG A 566 -11.23 -18.71 14.06
CA ARG A 566 -10.84 -18.81 15.47
C ARG A 566 -11.92 -18.29 16.42
N ASP A 567 -12.44 -17.10 16.14
CA ASP A 567 -13.47 -16.44 16.95
C ASP A 567 -14.83 -16.53 16.26
N ALA A 568 -15.91 -16.78 17.02
CA ALA A 568 -17.25 -16.84 16.46
C ALA A 568 -17.61 -15.49 15.80
N LYS A 569 -17.68 -15.47 14.47
CA LYS A 569 -18.00 -14.27 13.68
C LYS A 569 -18.87 -14.54 12.45
N PHE A 570 -19.16 -15.81 12.13
CA PHE A 570 -19.98 -16.16 10.98
C PHE A 570 -21.46 -16.10 11.33
N LEU A 571 -22.14 -15.07 10.83
CA LEU A 571 -23.60 -14.99 10.90
C LEU A 571 -24.22 -16.15 10.12
N GLN A 572 -25.10 -16.90 10.78
CA GLN A 572 -25.85 -18.02 10.20
C GLN A 572 -27.24 -17.56 9.73
N PRO A 573 -27.89 -18.31 8.82
CA PRO A 573 -29.25 -18.00 8.37
C PRO A 573 -30.30 -17.89 9.47
N ASP A 574 -30.10 -18.54 10.62
CA ASP A 574 -30.97 -18.49 11.79
C ASP A 574 -30.69 -17.28 12.71
N GLY A 575 -29.73 -16.41 12.35
CA GLY A 575 -29.31 -15.24 13.12
C GLY A 575 -28.26 -15.53 14.21
N THR A 576 -27.85 -16.79 14.38
CA THR A 576 -26.78 -17.15 15.31
C THR A 576 -25.39 -16.81 14.75
N ILE A 577 -24.37 -16.76 15.62
CA ILE A 577 -22.98 -16.54 15.22
C ILE A 577 -22.19 -17.83 15.49
N SER A 578 -21.47 -18.33 14.49
CA SER A 578 -20.70 -19.58 14.54
C SER A 578 -19.21 -19.39 14.23
N HIS A 579 -18.42 -20.42 14.54
CA HIS A 579 -17.01 -20.58 14.16
C HIS A 579 -16.84 -21.27 12.80
N PHE A 580 -17.91 -21.80 12.21
CA PHE A 580 -17.86 -22.59 10.99
C PHE A 580 -19.01 -22.24 10.05
N VAL A 581 -18.82 -22.56 8.76
CA VAL A 581 -19.86 -22.51 7.72
C VAL A 581 -20.24 -23.94 7.35
N VAL A 582 -21.54 -24.23 7.24
CA VAL A 582 -22.07 -25.54 6.82
C VAL A 582 -23.17 -25.34 5.79
N GLY A 583 -23.24 -26.24 4.81
CA GLY A 583 -24.25 -26.24 3.75
C GLY A 583 -23.75 -25.59 2.46
N ASP A 584 -24.68 -25.22 1.59
CA ASP A 584 -24.33 -24.65 0.28
C ASP A 584 -23.57 -23.31 0.43
N VAL A 585 -22.44 -23.20 -0.26
CA VAL A 585 -21.61 -21.99 -0.30
C VAL A 585 -21.14 -21.72 -1.73
N LEU A 586 -21.07 -20.45 -2.12
CA LEU A 586 -20.43 -20.03 -3.36
C LEU A 586 -18.99 -19.61 -3.09
N LEU A 587 -18.05 -20.14 -3.88
CA LEU A 587 -16.66 -19.70 -3.89
C LEU A 587 -16.34 -18.97 -5.19
N ALA A 588 -15.68 -17.83 -5.09
CA ALA A 588 -15.22 -17.04 -6.22
C ALA A 588 -13.81 -16.50 -5.96
N ARG A 589 -13.05 -16.29 -7.03
CA ARG A 589 -11.73 -15.67 -7.00
C ARG A 589 -11.68 -14.48 -7.94
N TYR A 590 -10.91 -13.47 -7.59
CA TYR A 590 -10.62 -12.33 -8.46
C TYR A 590 -9.32 -12.59 -9.25
N PRO A 591 -9.23 -12.18 -10.54
CA PRO A 591 -10.28 -11.65 -11.40
C PRO A 591 -11.30 -12.71 -11.83
N CYS A 592 -12.58 -12.33 -11.93
CA CYS A 592 -13.70 -13.24 -12.24
C CYS A 592 -14.24 -12.96 -13.65
N LYS A 593 -13.75 -13.68 -14.66
CA LYS A 593 -14.00 -13.37 -16.08
C LYS A 593 -14.92 -14.38 -16.75
N LEU A 594 -14.78 -15.66 -16.41
CA LEU A 594 -15.55 -16.75 -17.02
C LEU A 594 -16.81 -17.08 -16.21
N PRO A 595 -17.88 -17.56 -16.86
CA PRO A 595 -19.08 -18.04 -16.17
C PRO A 595 -18.83 -19.10 -15.10
N THR A 596 -17.75 -19.87 -15.22
CA THR A 596 -17.38 -20.94 -14.28
C THR A 596 -16.53 -20.49 -13.09
N ASP A 597 -16.11 -19.22 -13.04
CA ASP A 597 -15.20 -18.69 -12.02
C ASP A 597 -15.86 -18.54 -10.64
N VAL A 598 -17.17 -18.70 -10.57
CA VAL A 598 -17.93 -18.88 -9.31
C VAL A 598 -18.45 -20.31 -9.26
N ARG A 599 -18.22 -20.99 -8.15
CA ARG A 599 -18.66 -22.37 -7.94
C ARG A 599 -19.49 -22.51 -6.68
N LYS A 600 -20.66 -23.13 -6.85
CA LYS A 600 -21.47 -23.64 -5.75
C LYS A 600 -20.94 -25.00 -5.30
N VAL A 601 -20.56 -25.09 -4.03
CA VAL A 601 -20.02 -26.28 -3.35
C VAL A 601 -20.66 -26.44 -1.97
N THR A 602 -20.32 -27.52 -1.27
CA THR A 602 -20.84 -27.79 0.08
C THR A 602 -19.76 -27.52 1.13
N ALA A 603 -20.04 -26.62 2.07
CA ALA A 603 -19.24 -26.43 3.26
C ALA A 603 -19.54 -27.53 4.28
N VAL A 604 -18.49 -28.22 4.76
CA VAL A 604 -18.56 -29.32 5.72
C VAL A 604 -17.54 -29.11 6.84
N VAL A 605 -17.77 -29.78 7.97
CA VAL A 605 -16.83 -29.77 9.10
C VAL A 605 -16.29 -31.18 9.30
N LYS A 606 -14.97 -31.35 9.11
CA LYS A 606 -14.23 -32.59 9.34
C LYS A 606 -13.32 -32.41 10.57
N PRO A 607 -13.44 -33.25 11.61
CA PRO A 607 -12.65 -33.12 12.84
C PRO A 607 -11.13 -33.10 12.63
N GLN A 608 -10.63 -33.82 11.62
CA GLN A 608 -9.21 -33.91 11.28
C GLN A 608 -8.63 -32.57 10.79
N LEU A 609 -9.50 -31.65 10.36
CA LEU A 609 -9.13 -30.34 9.86
C LEU A 609 -9.44 -29.22 10.87
N SER A 610 -9.77 -29.53 12.12
CA SER A 610 -10.22 -28.55 13.13
C SER A 610 -9.20 -27.44 13.43
N ASN A 611 -7.92 -27.72 13.22
CA ASN A 611 -6.83 -26.77 13.47
C ASN A 611 -6.58 -25.80 12.31
N TYR A 612 -7.22 -26.01 11.15
CA TYR A 612 -7.06 -25.16 9.97
C TYR A 612 -8.12 -24.05 9.99
N VAL A 613 -7.87 -23.04 10.83
CA VAL A 613 -8.74 -21.87 11.01
C VAL A 613 -8.24 -20.68 10.20
N ASP A 614 -9.16 -19.77 9.86
CA ASP A 614 -8.92 -18.52 9.12
C ASP A 614 -8.34 -18.76 7.70
N VAL A 615 -8.71 -19.89 7.08
CA VAL A 615 -8.40 -20.31 5.71
C VAL A 615 -9.61 -21.06 5.11
N ILE A 616 -9.65 -21.19 3.79
CA ILE A 616 -10.62 -22.03 3.06
C ILE A 616 -9.88 -23.31 2.62
N VAL A 617 -10.21 -24.44 3.25
CA VAL A 617 -9.61 -25.73 2.90
C VAL A 617 -10.34 -26.31 1.69
N CYS A 618 -9.60 -26.50 0.60
CA CYS A 618 -10.08 -26.97 -0.69
C CYS A 618 -9.73 -28.45 -0.91
N PRO A 619 -10.54 -29.23 -1.63
CA PRO A 619 -10.28 -30.64 -1.84
C PRO A 619 -9.08 -30.86 -2.76
N VAL A 620 -8.30 -31.89 -2.45
CA VAL A 620 -7.24 -32.43 -3.33
C VAL A 620 -7.70 -33.68 -4.09
N GLN A 621 -8.94 -34.11 -3.88
CA GLN A 621 -9.59 -35.17 -4.65
C GLN A 621 -10.22 -34.61 -5.93
N GLY A 622 -10.37 -35.46 -6.94
CA GLY A 622 -10.96 -35.09 -8.24
C GLY A 622 -9.94 -35.10 -9.38
N SER A 623 -10.39 -34.75 -10.59
CA SER A 623 -9.56 -34.78 -11.80
C SER A 623 -8.88 -33.45 -12.14
N ARG A 624 -9.24 -32.36 -11.46
CA ARG A 624 -8.73 -31.00 -11.67
C ARG A 624 -8.66 -30.28 -10.32
N ARG A 625 -7.57 -29.55 -10.06
CA ARG A 625 -7.40 -28.82 -8.80
C ARG A 625 -8.51 -27.78 -8.64
N PHE A 626 -9.06 -27.69 -7.44
CA PHE A 626 -10.23 -26.85 -7.18
C PHE A 626 -9.96 -25.36 -7.47
N ALA A 627 -8.80 -24.86 -7.06
CA ALA A 627 -8.40 -23.47 -7.29
C ALA A 627 -8.32 -23.10 -8.80
N ASP A 628 -8.00 -24.05 -9.68
CA ASP A 628 -7.92 -23.81 -11.13
C ASP A 628 -9.28 -23.55 -11.75
N ILE A 629 -10.32 -24.15 -11.17
CA ILE A 629 -11.71 -23.92 -11.62
C ILE A 629 -12.11 -22.48 -11.31
N LEU A 630 -11.56 -21.90 -10.24
CA LEU A 630 -11.78 -20.52 -9.83
C LEU A 630 -10.78 -19.59 -10.53
N ALA A 631 -11.08 -19.23 -11.77
CA ALA A 631 -10.27 -18.31 -12.57
C ALA A 631 -8.80 -18.75 -12.80
N GLY A 632 -8.50 -20.06 -12.80
CA GLY A 632 -7.13 -20.56 -13.02
C GLY A 632 -6.18 -20.40 -11.83
N GLY A 633 -6.71 -20.34 -10.61
CA GLY A 633 -5.93 -20.12 -9.39
C GLY A 633 -5.06 -21.31 -8.93
N ASP A 634 -4.25 -21.04 -7.91
CA ASP A 634 -3.40 -22.00 -7.21
C ASP A 634 -3.45 -21.80 -5.68
N TYR A 635 -2.49 -22.34 -4.93
CA TYR A 635 -2.40 -22.22 -3.47
C TYR A 635 -1.11 -21.49 -3.03
N ASP A 636 -0.58 -20.57 -3.85
CA ASP A 636 0.64 -19.81 -3.56
C ASP A 636 0.39 -18.47 -2.80
N GLY A 637 -0.88 -18.18 -2.54
CA GLY A 637 -1.36 -16.97 -1.86
C GLY A 637 -2.76 -16.52 -2.28
N ASP A 638 -3.39 -17.23 -3.22
CA ASP A 638 -4.72 -16.91 -3.72
C ASP A 638 -5.78 -16.91 -2.60
N LYS A 639 -6.60 -15.86 -2.60
CA LYS A 639 -7.78 -15.74 -1.74
C LYS A 639 -9.04 -16.09 -2.51
N ALA A 640 -10.01 -16.66 -1.83
CA ALA A 640 -11.37 -16.78 -2.35
C ALA A 640 -12.35 -16.06 -1.44
N ILE A 641 -13.39 -15.49 -2.03
CA ILE A 641 -14.58 -15.08 -1.30
C ILE A 641 -15.55 -16.25 -1.23
N ALA A 642 -16.03 -16.52 -0.02
CA ALA A 642 -17.08 -17.49 0.28
C ALA A 642 -18.37 -16.75 0.63
N ILE A 643 -19.48 -17.15 0.02
CA ILE A 643 -20.80 -16.53 0.20
C ILE A 643 -21.81 -17.61 0.54
N TRP A 644 -22.38 -17.56 1.75
CA TRP A 644 -23.44 -18.48 2.19
C TRP A 644 -24.78 -17.76 2.42
N GLN A 645 -24.93 -16.53 1.92
CA GLN A 645 -26.17 -15.75 1.97
C GLN A 645 -27.31 -16.46 1.21
N PRO A 646 -28.41 -16.88 1.86
CA PRO A 646 -29.44 -17.71 1.23
C PRO A 646 -30.09 -17.10 -0.01
N THR A 647 -30.30 -15.78 -0.02
CA THR A 647 -30.90 -15.05 -1.15
C THR A 647 -30.04 -15.10 -2.43
N ILE A 648 -28.72 -15.25 -2.28
CA ILE A 648 -27.77 -15.40 -3.39
C ILE A 648 -27.62 -16.89 -3.74
N VAL A 649 -27.27 -17.72 -2.75
CA VAL A 649 -26.88 -19.12 -2.94
C VAL A 649 -28.00 -19.99 -3.51
N THR A 650 -29.25 -19.74 -3.11
CA THR A 650 -30.40 -20.55 -3.55
C THR A 650 -30.70 -20.37 -5.04
N SER A 651 -30.50 -19.16 -5.56
CA SER A 651 -30.83 -18.82 -6.95
C SER A 651 -29.70 -19.11 -7.93
N PHE A 652 -28.45 -19.12 -7.45
CA PHE A 652 -27.26 -19.32 -8.27
C PHE A 652 -27.20 -20.74 -8.88
N LYS A 653 -26.83 -20.81 -10.16
CA LYS A 653 -26.65 -22.06 -10.90
C LYS A 653 -25.23 -22.14 -11.44
N ASN A 654 -24.56 -23.27 -11.19
CA ASN A 654 -23.24 -23.53 -11.76
C ASN A 654 -23.29 -23.49 -13.30
N ALA A 655 -22.43 -22.69 -13.90
CA ALA A 655 -22.27 -22.66 -15.34
C ALA A 655 -21.74 -24.01 -15.88
N PRO A 656 -22.04 -24.36 -17.14
CA PRO A 656 -21.50 -25.56 -17.78
C PRO A 656 -19.97 -25.59 -17.77
N LEU A 657 -19.39 -26.72 -17.33
CA LEU A 657 -17.94 -26.87 -17.17
C LEU A 657 -17.16 -26.66 -18.48
N HIS A 658 -17.79 -26.83 -19.65
CA HIS A 658 -17.11 -26.63 -20.94
C HIS A 658 -16.59 -25.20 -21.15
N HIS A 659 -17.16 -24.19 -20.48
CA HIS A 659 -16.65 -22.81 -20.52
C HIS A 659 -15.32 -22.64 -19.78
N SER A 660 -14.95 -23.58 -18.90
CA SER A 660 -13.69 -23.60 -18.15
C SER A 660 -12.51 -24.19 -18.92
N PHE A 661 -12.71 -24.56 -20.19
CA PHE A 661 -11.64 -24.95 -21.09
C PHE A 661 -11.39 -23.87 -22.16
N PRO A 662 -10.12 -23.58 -22.48
CA PRO A 662 -9.79 -22.61 -23.52
C PRO A 662 -10.30 -23.07 -24.89
N PRO A 663 -10.66 -22.14 -25.80
CA PRO A 663 -10.92 -22.47 -27.19
C PRO A 663 -9.74 -23.20 -27.84
N GLY A 664 -9.98 -24.21 -28.67
CA GLY A 664 -8.92 -25.06 -29.23
C GLY A 664 -7.92 -24.31 -30.13
N ASP A 665 -8.33 -23.18 -30.72
CA ASP A 665 -7.51 -22.30 -31.55
C ASP A 665 -6.86 -21.15 -30.75
N LEU A 666 -7.06 -21.07 -29.43
CA LEU A 666 -6.62 -19.93 -28.62
C LEU A 666 -5.11 -19.66 -28.73
N LEU A 667 -4.29 -20.70 -28.65
CA LEU A 667 -2.83 -20.58 -28.72
C LEU A 667 -2.33 -20.03 -30.07
N SER A 668 -3.12 -20.17 -31.14
CA SER A 668 -2.79 -19.60 -32.46
C SER A 668 -2.80 -18.07 -32.48
N ASN A 669 -3.36 -17.42 -31.44
CA ASN A 669 -3.38 -15.96 -31.31
C ASN A 669 -2.06 -15.38 -30.74
N PHE A 670 -1.11 -16.23 -30.34
CA PHE A 670 0.11 -15.83 -29.66
C PHE A 670 1.35 -16.27 -30.42
N ASN A 671 2.36 -15.41 -30.42
CA ASN A 671 3.73 -15.79 -30.72
C ASN A 671 4.40 -16.31 -29.44
N ARG A 672 5.12 -17.43 -29.55
CA ARG A 672 5.87 -18.02 -28.45
C ARG A 672 7.33 -17.62 -28.59
N ASP A 673 7.82 -16.77 -27.68
CA ASP A 673 9.25 -16.51 -27.61
C ASP A 673 9.94 -17.79 -27.07
N GLY A 674 10.58 -18.52 -27.99
CA GLY A 674 11.12 -19.86 -27.76
C GLY A 674 12.50 -19.89 -27.09
N CYS A 675 13.08 -18.73 -26.75
CA CYS A 675 14.44 -18.65 -26.23
C CYS A 675 14.54 -19.28 -24.83
N SER A 676 15.13 -20.48 -24.74
CA SER A 676 15.44 -21.13 -23.47
C SER A 676 16.73 -20.58 -22.88
N VAL A 677 16.92 -20.77 -21.57
CA VAL A 677 18.21 -20.45 -20.92
C VAL A 677 19.33 -21.28 -21.55
N SER A 678 19.07 -22.53 -21.92
CA SER A 678 20.06 -23.40 -22.57
C SER A 678 20.54 -22.88 -23.94
N ASP A 679 19.66 -22.24 -24.71
CA ASP A 679 20.01 -21.66 -26.01
C ASP A 679 20.96 -20.46 -25.82
N LEU A 680 20.68 -19.64 -24.80
CA LEU A 680 21.51 -18.48 -24.48
C LEU A 680 22.88 -18.87 -23.92
N ILE A 681 22.97 -19.95 -23.12
CA ILE A 681 24.25 -20.48 -22.64
C ILE A 681 25.12 -20.95 -23.81
N LYS A 682 24.54 -21.67 -24.77
CA LYS A 682 25.27 -22.09 -25.99
C LYS A 682 25.79 -20.87 -26.76
N GLU A 683 24.96 -19.86 -26.95
CA GLU A 683 25.39 -18.61 -27.61
C GLU A 683 26.51 -17.89 -26.83
N HIS A 684 26.52 -17.97 -25.49
CA HIS A 684 27.55 -17.38 -24.64
C HIS A 684 28.94 -17.97 -24.89
N GLU A 685 29.04 -19.28 -25.10
CA GLU A 685 30.29 -19.97 -25.42
C GLU A 685 30.93 -19.43 -26.71
N PHE A 686 30.10 -18.97 -27.68
CA PHE A 686 30.57 -18.41 -28.94
C PHE A 686 30.73 -16.88 -28.91
N HIS A 687 29.92 -16.16 -28.12
CA HIS A 687 29.92 -14.68 -28.05
C HIS A 687 29.74 -14.11 -26.63
N PRO A 688 30.79 -14.12 -25.78
CA PRO A 688 30.70 -13.67 -24.39
C PRO A 688 30.26 -12.21 -24.22
N SER A 689 30.71 -11.31 -25.09
CA SER A 689 30.41 -9.87 -25.04
C SER A 689 28.98 -9.50 -25.42
N MET A 690 28.29 -10.34 -26.21
CA MET A 690 26.90 -10.09 -26.64
C MET A 690 25.87 -10.62 -25.64
N THR A 691 26.28 -11.53 -24.76
CA THR A 691 25.37 -12.26 -23.87
C THR A 691 24.82 -11.38 -22.75
N GLY A 692 25.65 -10.51 -22.16
CA GLY A 692 25.21 -9.62 -21.08
C GLY A 692 24.07 -8.68 -21.49
N ALA A 693 24.18 -8.07 -22.68
CA ALA A 693 23.14 -7.21 -23.23
C ALA A 693 21.84 -7.98 -23.53
N ARG A 694 21.95 -9.22 -24.01
CA ARG A 694 20.79 -10.08 -24.29
C ARG A 694 20.13 -10.60 -23.01
N ILE A 695 20.88 -10.89 -21.94
CA ILE A 695 20.30 -11.18 -20.62
C ILE A 695 19.51 -9.97 -20.12
N GLN A 696 20.09 -8.76 -20.20
CA GLN A 696 19.42 -7.54 -19.76
C GLN A 696 18.15 -7.24 -20.55
N SER A 697 18.08 -7.55 -21.85
CA SER A 697 16.84 -7.35 -22.62
C SER A 697 15.68 -8.19 -22.10
N PHE A 698 15.94 -9.45 -21.68
CA PHE A 698 14.93 -10.29 -21.03
C PHE A 698 14.55 -9.78 -19.63
N LEU A 699 15.53 -9.35 -18.82
CA LEU A 699 15.28 -8.75 -17.50
C LEU A 699 14.45 -7.46 -17.57
N LEU A 700 14.55 -6.72 -18.67
CA LEU A 700 13.80 -5.50 -18.96
C LEU A 700 12.50 -5.75 -19.74
N GLY A 701 12.13 -7.01 -19.99
CA GLY A 701 10.92 -7.37 -20.74
C GLY A 701 9.63 -6.81 -20.14
N GLY A 702 9.60 -6.59 -18.82
CA GLY A 702 8.46 -5.96 -18.13
C GLY A 702 8.11 -4.56 -18.65
N LEU A 703 9.03 -3.84 -19.30
CA LEU A 703 8.75 -2.56 -19.95
C LEU A 703 7.79 -2.69 -21.16
N GLN A 704 7.56 -3.91 -21.66
CA GLN A 704 6.72 -4.18 -22.82
C GLN A 704 5.29 -4.62 -22.47
N SER A 705 5.06 -5.18 -21.28
CA SER A 705 3.89 -6.05 -21.00
C SER A 705 2.63 -5.34 -20.46
N ASN A 706 2.78 -4.35 -19.56
CA ASN A 706 1.66 -3.91 -18.71
C ASN A 706 0.49 -3.23 -19.45
N THR A 707 0.72 -2.67 -20.64
CA THR A 707 -0.35 -1.99 -21.39
C THR A 707 -1.40 -2.93 -21.97
N LEU A 708 -1.08 -4.20 -22.18
CA LEU A 708 -1.98 -5.14 -22.84
C LEU A 708 -3.00 -5.75 -21.88
N VAL A 709 -2.63 -5.97 -20.61
CA VAL A 709 -3.53 -6.50 -19.57
C VAL A 709 -4.77 -5.62 -19.43
N GLY A 710 -4.56 -4.30 -19.23
CA GLY A 710 -5.65 -3.33 -19.13
C GLY A 710 -6.50 -3.25 -20.41
N LYS A 711 -5.88 -3.34 -21.59
CA LYS A 711 -6.60 -3.38 -22.87
C LYS A 711 -7.51 -4.59 -23.00
N TYR A 712 -6.99 -5.80 -22.76
CA TYR A 712 -7.78 -7.02 -22.88
C TYR A 712 -8.85 -7.14 -21.79
N SER A 713 -8.61 -6.59 -20.59
CA SER A 713 -9.65 -6.44 -19.56
C SER A 713 -10.79 -5.55 -20.09
N ASN A 714 -10.47 -4.38 -20.64
CA ASN A 714 -11.49 -3.49 -21.24
C ASN A 714 -12.19 -4.13 -22.46
N PHE A 715 -11.46 -4.84 -23.32
CA PHE A 715 -12.06 -5.53 -24.46
C PHE A 715 -13.08 -6.57 -24.01
N HIS A 716 -12.75 -7.34 -22.97
CA HIS A 716 -13.66 -8.28 -22.37
C HIS A 716 -14.90 -7.59 -21.80
N ASP A 717 -14.75 -6.48 -21.07
CA ASP A 717 -15.90 -5.76 -20.52
C ASP A 717 -16.81 -5.19 -21.60
N VAL A 718 -16.23 -4.62 -22.67
CA VAL A 718 -16.99 -4.17 -23.85
C VAL A 718 -17.72 -5.35 -24.51
N ALA A 719 -17.08 -6.53 -24.60
CA ALA A 719 -17.70 -7.72 -25.15
C ALA A 719 -18.86 -8.24 -24.28
N ILE A 720 -18.70 -8.28 -22.94
CA ILE A 720 -19.81 -8.59 -22.01
C ILE A 720 -20.98 -7.62 -22.26
N TYR A 721 -20.67 -6.33 -22.31
CA TYR A 721 -21.69 -5.30 -22.39
C TYR A 721 -22.43 -5.30 -23.72
N THR A 722 -21.77 -5.65 -24.83
CA THR A 722 -22.35 -5.59 -26.18
C THR A 722 -22.82 -6.93 -26.75
N LEU A 723 -22.21 -8.04 -26.35
CA LEU A 723 -22.48 -9.38 -26.89
C LEU A 723 -23.13 -10.33 -25.86
N GLY A 724 -22.98 -10.03 -24.57
CA GLY A 724 -23.43 -10.89 -23.47
C GLY A 724 -22.31 -11.77 -22.92
N TYR A 725 -22.53 -12.29 -21.70
CA TYR A 725 -21.51 -12.98 -20.90
C TYR A 725 -21.12 -14.35 -21.48
N ASN A 726 -22.09 -15.11 -21.97
CA ASN A 726 -21.90 -16.46 -22.54
C ASN A 726 -21.51 -16.47 -24.03
N HIS A 727 -21.27 -15.30 -24.65
CA HIS A 727 -20.93 -15.24 -26.07
C HIS A 727 -19.51 -15.79 -26.33
N LYS A 728 -19.31 -16.56 -27.41
CA LYS A 728 -18.03 -17.22 -27.74
C LYS A 728 -16.84 -16.25 -27.75
N GLU A 729 -17.03 -15.06 -28.32
CA GLU A 729 -15.99 -14.02 -28.34
C GLU A 729 -15.70 -13.44 -26.94
N THR A 730 -16.70 -13.33 -26.07
CA THR A 730 -16.51 -12.88 -24.69
C THR A 730 -15.65 -13.89 -23.94
N ILE A 731 -15.97 -15.19 -24.06
CA ILE A 731 -15.18 -16.28 -23.49
C ILE A 731 -13.75 -16.28 -24.06
N ARG A 732 -13.58 -16.12 -25.39
CA ARG A 732 -12.25 -16.00 -26.02
C ARG A 732 -11.45 -14.85 -25.42
N LEU A 733 -12.04 -13.67 -25.26
CA LEU A 733 -11.37 -12.50 -24.69
C LEU A 733 -11.01 -12.69 -23.21
N ALA A 734 -11.83 -13.41 -22.43
CA ALA A 734 -11.49 -13.79 -21.06
C ALA A 734 -10.20 -14.61 -21.02
N TYR A 735 -10.09 -15.64 -21.87
CA TYR A 735 -8.87 -16.43 -21.98
C TYR A 735 -7.67 -15.64 -22.53
N MET A 736 -7.89 -14.75 -23.51
CA MET A 736 -6.84 -13.84 -23.97
C MET A 736 -6.33 -12.97 -22.83
N PHE A 737 -7.22 -12.43 -21.99
CA PHE A 737 -6.85 -11.67 -20.80
C PHE A 737 -6.02 -12.51 -19.83
N CYS A 738 -6.44 -13.74 -19.49
CA CYS A 738 -5.67 -14.62 -18.59
C CYS A 738 -4.25 -14.90 -19.12
N HIS A 739 -4.11 -15.19 -20.42
CA HIS A 739 -2.77 -15.41 -21.01
C HIS A 739 -1.92 -14.14 -21.06
N VAL A 740 -2.53 -12.97 -21.28
CA VAL A 740 -1.83 -11.68 -21.24
C VAL A 740 -1.43 -11.30 -19.82
N LEU A 741 -2.22 -11.67 -18.80
CA LEU A 741 -1.86 -11.51 -17.40
C LEU A 741 -0.60 -12.32 -17.05
N ASP A 742 -0.47 -13.53 -17.59
CA ASP A 742 0.69 -14.41 -17.40
C ASP A 742 1.79 -14.27 -18.47
N SER A 743 1.70 -13.30 -19.39
CA SER A 743 2.66 -13.15 -20.51
C SER A 743 4.11 -12.99 -20.02
N ALA A 744 4.30 -12.25 -18.92
CA ALA A 744 5.62 -12.02 -18.33
C ALA A 744 6.33 -13.31 -17.90
N LYS A 745 5.57 -14.35 -17.52
CA LYS A 745 6.10 -15.66 -17.09
C LYS A 745 6.11 -16.68 -18.24
N SER A 746 5.13 -16.60 -19.12
CA SER A 746 4.92 -17.58 -20.20
C SER A 746 5.73 -17.28 -21.46
N GLY A 747 6.17 -16.03 -21.65
CA GLY A 747 6.85 -15.60 -22.89
C GLY A 747 5.91 -15.55 -24.11
N LEU A 748 4.60 -15.62 -23.89
CA LEU A 748 3.59 -15.50 -24.94
C LEU A 748 3.32 -14.02 -25.21
N THR A 749 3.38 -13.64 -26.48
CA THR A 749 3.04 -12.28 -26.93
C THR A 749 1.90 -12.36 -27.94
N VAL A 750 0.92 -11.48 -27.82
CA VAL A 750 -0.21 -11.44 -28.76
C VAL A 750 0.30 -11.07 -30.15
N LEU A 751 -0.15 -11.80 -31.18
CA LEU A 751 0.18 -11.49 -32.57
C LEU A 751 -0.28 -10.07 -32.96
N PRO A 752 0.55 -9.26 -33.66
CA PRO A 752 0.20 -7.89 -34.04
C PRO A 752 -1.14 -7.78 -34.79
N GLU A 753 -1.41 -8.70 -35.72
CA GLU A 753 -2.64 -8.78 -36.51
C GLU A 753 -3.87 -9.09 -35.64
N VAL A 754 -3.72 -9.96 -34.64
CA VAL A 754 -4.79 -10.28 -33.67
C VAL A 754 -5.07 -9.07 -32.80
N LEU A 755 -4.02 -8.41 -32.30
CA LEU A 755 -4.16 -7.19 -31.50
C LEU A 755 -4.84 -6.09 -32.31
N GLN A 756 -4.49 -5.91 -33.58
CA GLN A 756 -5.11 -4.91 -34.46
C GLN A 756 -6.60 -5.21 -34.67
N ARG A 757 -6.96 -6.46 -34.97
CA ARG A 757 -8.35 -6.91 -35.11
C ARG A 757 -9.16 -6.67 -33.83
N ASP A 758 -8.65 -7.12 -32.69
CA ASP A 758 -9.35 -7.02 -31.41
C ASP A 758 -9.46 -5.55 -30.97
N THR A 759 -8.43 -4.73 -31.21
CA THR A 759 -8.48 -3.27 -30.99
C THR A 759 -9.56 -2.62 -31.86
N HIS A 760 -9.61 -2.90 -33.16
CA HIS A 760 -10.61 -2.31 -34.04
C HIS A 760 -12.05 -2.64 -33.61
N LYS A 761 -12.27 -3.84 -33.08
CA LYS A 761 -13.60 -4.32 -32.67
C LYS A 761 -14.02 -3.85 -31.28
N TYR A 762 -13.08 -3.79 -30.33
CA TYR A 762 -13.39 -3.65 -28.90
C TYR A 762 -12.72 -2.47 -28.19
N GLN A 763 -11.80 -1.74 -28.83
CA GLN A 763 -11.26 -0.49 -28.27
C GLN A 763 -12.31 0.62 -28.39
N LYS A 764 -13.24 0.62 -27.46
CA LYS A 764 -14.32 1.62 -27.32
C LYS A 764 -14.24 2.25 -25.94
N ARG A 765 -14.85 3.43 -25.79
CA ARG A 765 -15.07 4.07 -24.49
C ARG A 765 -15.90 3.12 -23.61
N ALA A 766 -15.44 2.90 -22.39
CA ALA A 766 -16.02 1.92 -21.47
C ALA A 766 -17.51 2.23 -21.17
N PRO A 767 -18.29 1.23 -20.71
CA PRO A 767 -19.65 1.46 -20.24
C PRO A 767 -19.72 2.58 -19.19
N SER A 768 -20.81 3.34 -19.17
CA SER A 768 -20.94 4.54 -18.32
C SER A 768 -20.83 4.26 -16.82
N TRP A 769 -21.15 3.04 -16.37
CA TRP A 769 -21.02 2.67 -14.96
C TRP A 769 -19.57 2.46 -14.51
N LYS A 770 -18.65 2.18 -15.44
CA LYS A 770 -17.24 1.87 -15.15
C LYS A 770 -16.31 3.07 -15.31
N GLU A 771 -16.73 4.07 -16.07
CA GLU A 771 -15.92 5.24 -16.39
C GLU A 771 -15.55 6.08 -15.16
N THR A 772 -14.28 6.45 -15.07
CA THR A 772 -13.77 7.35 -14.04
C THR A 772 -13.91 8.83 -14.43
N ASP A 773 -13.93 9.74 -13.45
CA ASP A 773 -13.97 11.20 -13.71
C ASP A 773 -12.75 11.69 -14.54
N GLU A 774 -11.60 11.04 -14.36
CA GLU A 774 -10.38 11.34 -15.12
C GLU A 774 -10.52 10.91 -16.58
N GLU A 775 -11.07 9.71 -16.84
CA GLU A 775 -11.36 9.27 -18.20
C GLU A 775 -12.41 10.15 -18.86
N ALA A 776 -13.49 10.47 -18.14
CA ALA A 776 -14.55 11.35 -18.64
C ALA A 776 -14.06 12.76 -19.01
N THR A 777 -13.01 13.25 -18.34
CA THR A 777 -12.39 14.56 -18.64
C THR A 777 -11.31 14.50 -19.72
N LEU A 778 -10.70 13.33 -19.95
CA LEU A 778 -9.68 13.10 -20.99
C LEU A 778 -10.27 12.86 -22.38
N HIS A 779 -11.47 12.29 -22.47
CA HIS A 779 -12.16 12.11 -23.75
C HIS A 779 -12.65 13.45 -24.30
N GLU A 780 -12.43 13.69 -25.60
CA GLU A 780 -13.04 14.83 -26.29
C GLU A 780 -14.56 14.74 -26.19
N GLN A 781 -15.25 15.88 -26.05
CA GLN A 781 -16.69 15.98 -25.71
C GLN A 781 -17.66 15.22 -26.66
N ASN A 782 -17.17 14.59 -27.74
CA ASN A 782 -17.96 13.95 -28.79
C ASN A 782 -17.88 12.40 -28.85
N GLU A 783 -16.99 11.72 -28.12
CA GLU A 783 -16.95 10.24 -28.11
C GLU A 783 -17.97 9.68 -27.11
N LEU A 784 -19.01 8.98 -27.56
CA LEU A 784 -20.02 8.39 -26.68
C LEU A 784 -19.52 7.08 -26.03
N ASN A 785 -19.94 6.81 -24.78
CA ASN A 785 -19.75 5.50 -24.15
C ASN A 785 -20.40 4.40 -24.99
N VAL A 786 -19.87 3.18 -24.90
CA VAL A 786 -20.48 2.03 -25.58
C VAL A 786 -21.92 1.82 -25.11
N SER A 787 -22.84 1.58 -26.04
CA SER A 787 -24.25 1.30 -25.75
C SER A 787 -24.53 -0.19 -25.81
N ARG A 788 -25.37 -0.68 -24.88
CA ARG A 788 -25.83 -2.07 -24.85
C ARG A 788 -26.99 -2.25 -25.84
N PRO A 789 -26.92 -3.22 -26.76
CA PRO A 789 -28.01 -3.50 -27.69
C PRO A 789 -29.32 -3.84 -26.97
N HIS A 790 -30.45 -3.33 -27.47
CA HIS A 790 -31.79 -3.61 -26.93
C HIS A 790 -32.21 -5.09 -27.00
N THR A 791 -31.48 -5.92 -27.76
CA THR A 791 -31.68 -7.36 -27.81
C THR A 791 -31.20 -8.08 -26.56
N LEU A 792 -30.37 -7.43 -25.74
CA LEU A 792 -29.88 -7.95 -24.47
C LEU A 792 -30.69 -7.37 -23.31
N PRO A 793 -30.87 -8.11 -22.20
CA PRO A 793 -31.50 -7.58 -20.99
C PRO A 793 -30.68 -6.42 -20.40
N GLU A 794 -31.30 -5.62 -19.53
CA GLU A 794 -30.60 -4.59 -18.74
C GLU A 794 -29.36 -5.20 -18.07
N PHE A 795 -28.27 -4.43 -17.99
CA PHE A 795 -27.03 -4.91 -17.36
C PHE A 795 -27.06 -4.63 -15.86
N ILE A 796 -26.64 -5.60 -15.04
CA ILE A 796 -26.76 -5.50 -13.57
C ILE A 796 -26.05 -4.28 -13.00
N MET A 797 -24.86 -3.94 -13.49
CA MET A 797 -24.13 -2.78 -12.99
C MET A 797 -24.83 -1.46 -13.34
N ASP A 798 -25.53 -1.37 -14.48
CA ASP A 798 -26.34 -0.19 -14.80
C ASP A 798 -27.51 -0.04 -13.81
N ALA A 799 -28.17 -1.15 -13.45
CA ALA A 799 -29.23 -1.17 -12.47
C ALA A 799 -28.73 -0.76 -11.07
N ILE A 800 -27.60 -1.30 -10.62
CA ILE A 800 -26.98 -0.95 -9.32
C ILE A 800 -26.54 0.50 -9.30
N THR A 801 -25.85 1.00 -10.34
CA THR A 801 -25.42 2.41 -10.39
C THR A 801 -26.62 3.35 -10.37
N ARG A 802 -27.70 3.03 -11.08
CA ARG A 802 -28.95 3.81 -11.06
C ARG A 802 -29.59 3.81 -9.67
N GLU A 803 -29.69 2.65 -9.02
CA GLU A 803 -30.25 2.52 -7.67
C GLU A 803 -29.39 3.25 -6.64
N ALA A 804 -28.08 3.06 -6.67
CA ALA A 804 -27.13 3.74 -5.79
C ALA A 804 -27.23 5.26 -5.92
N ARG A 805 -27.34 5.79 -7.14
CA ARG A 805 -27.56 7.23 -7.37
C ARG A 805 -28.90 7.70 -6.80
N CYS A 806 -29.98 7.00 -7.09
CA CYS A 806 -31.32 7.37 -6.63
C CYS A 806 -31.42 7.35 -5.10
N TYR A 807 -31.06 6.23 -4.49
CA TYR A 807 -31.13 6.03 -3.04
C TYR A 807 -30.06 6.83 -2.30
N GLY A 808 -28.88 6.98 -2.89
CA GLY A 808 -27.83 7.87 -2.39
C GLY A 808 -28.28 9.32 -2.31
N ASN A 809 -29.01 9.82 -3.31
CA ASN A 809 -29.60 11.17 -3.26
C ASN A 809 -30.62 11.31 -2.13
N ILE A 810 -31.49 10.30 -1.93
CA ILE A 810 -32.44 10.27 -0.80
C ILE A 810 -31.68 10.36 0.54
N LYS A 811 -30.61 9.59 0.69
CA LYS A 811 -29.78 9.62 1.89
C LYS A 811 -29.02 10.93 2.08
N LEU A 812 -28.52 11.54 1.01
CA LEU A 812 -27.90 12.87 1.08
C LEU A 812 -28.90 13.93 1.51
N SER A 813 -30.14 13.87 1.03
CA SER A 813 -31.23 14.74 1.49
C SER A 813 -31.53 14.53 2.97
N LYS A 814 -31.54 13.27 3.46
CA LYS A 814 -31.70 12.95 4.89
C LYS A 814 -30.56 13.53 5.74
N VAL A 815 -29.30 13.41 5.30
CA VAL A 815 -28.15 14.03 5.98
C VAL A 815 -28.33 15.55 6.04
N GLN A 816 -28.78 16.18 4.96
CA GLN A 816 -29.00 17.62 4.92
C GLN A 816 -30.14 18.07 5.85
N SER A 817 -31.18 17.25 6.05
CA SER A 817 -32.33 17.60 6.90
C SER A 817 -32.10 17.34 8.40
N VAL A 818 -31.32 16.31 8.73
CA VAL A 818 -31.07 15.90 10.13
C VAL A 818 -29.96 16.73 10.78
N VAL A 819 -28.93 17.07 10.00
CA VAL A 819 -27.80 17.85 10.52
C VAL A 819 -28.26 19.31 10.72
N PRO A 820 -28.31 19.82 11.96
CA PRO A 820 -28.84 21.15 12.22
C PRO A 820 -28.03 22.23 11.51
N GLU A 821 -28.69 23.27 10.99
CA GLU A 821 -28.03 24.55 10.69
C GLU A 821 -27.73 25.23 12.03
N ALA A 822 -26.67 24.77 12.69
CA ALA A 822 -26.41 25.14 14.07
C ALA A 822 -25.78 26.54 14.15
N THR A 823 -26.52 27.47 14.76
CA THR A 823 -26.07 28.80 15.23
C THR A 823 -25.70 28.78 16.72
N PHE A 824 -25.48 27.57 17.27
CA PHE A 824 -25.25 27.39 18.70
C PHE A 824 -23.84 27.81 19.11
N LYS A 825 -23.77 28.67 20.14
CA LYS A 825 -22.52 29.15 20.73
C LYS A 825 -22.29 28.48 22.07
N ASP A 826 -21.21 27.70 22.17
CA ASP A 826 -20.84 27.00 23.39
C ASP A 826 -20.23 27.99 24.40
N THR A 827 -20.96 28.30 25.46
CA THR A 827 -20.52 29.23 26.50
C THR A 827 -19.32 28.70 27.30
N ALA A 828 -19.14 27.38 27.37
CA ALA A 828 -17.99 26.80 28.05
C ALA A 828 -16.67 27.18 27.37
N LEU A 829 -16.68 27.27 26.03
CA LEU A 829 -15.49 27.62 25.24
C LEU A 829 -15.12 29.10 25.38
N LEU A 830 -16.05 29.97 25.79
CA LEU A 830 -15.79 31.39 26.08
C LEU A 830 -15.29 31.63 27.51
N LYS A 831 -15.53 30.67 28.40
CA LYS A 831 -15.30 30.82 29.84
C LYS A 831 -13.85 31.24 30.20
N PRO A 832 -12.78 30.67 29.61
CA PRO A 832 -11.42 31.12 29.95
C PRO A 832 -11.21 32.61 29.71
N TRP A 833 -11.71 33.13 28.58
CA TRP A 833 -11.61 34.56 28.26
C TRP A 833 -12.45 35.42 29.20
N ASP A 834 -13.68 35.02 29.48
CA ASP A 834 -14.60 35.76 30.32
C ASP A 834 -14.13 35.77 31.79
N ASP A 835 -13.65 34.64 32.32
CA ASP A 835 -13.06 34.51 33.66
C ASP A 835 -11.81 35.39 33.82
N ALA A 836 -10.98 35.52 32.78
CA ALA A 836 -9.81 36.40 32.80
C ALA A 836 -10.20 37.88 32.81
N LYS A 837 -11.21 38.29 32.02
CA LYS A 837 -11.76 39.66 32.08
C LYS A 837 -12.37 39.97 33.45
N GLU A 838 -13.06 39.02 34.06
CA GLU A 838 -13.60 39.17 35.41
C GLU A 838 -12.47 39.26 36.46
N ARG A 839 -11.40 38.46 36.30
CA ARG A 839 -10.20 38.53 37.15
C ARG A 839 -9.55 39.91 37.09
N VAL A 840 -9.42 40.50 35.90
CA VAL A 840 -8.92 41.88 35.71
C VAL A 840 -9.83 42.89 36.41
N ALA A 841 -11.16 42.75 36.28
CA ALA A 841 -12.11 43.65 36.94
C ALA A 841 -12.01 43.59 38.48
N ARG A 842 -11.86 42.39 39.05
CA ARG A 842 -11.61 42.21 40.49
C ARG A 842 -10.26 42.79 40.92
N MET A 843 -9.20 42.53 40.15
CA MET A 843 -7.87 43.07 40.44
C MET A 843 -7.83 44.59 40.38
N ARG A 844 -8.62 45.23 39.51
CA ARG A 844 -8.71 46.70 39.43
C ARG A 844 -9.18 47.35 40.73
N LEU A 845 -9.88 46.61 41.59
CA LEU A 845 -10.29 47.06 42.92
C LEU A 845 -9.19 46.88 44.00
N LEU A 846 -8.21 46.00 43.75
CA LEU A 846 -7.16 45.64 44.72
C LEU A 846 -5.81 46.28 44.38
N ASP A 847 -5.40 46.23 43.12
CA ASP A 847 -4.13 46.72 42.59
C ASP A 847 -4.34 47.17 41.13
N GLN A 848 -4.37 48.49 40.93
CA GLN A 848 -4.60 49.09 39.62
C GLN A 848 -3.45 48.83 38.63
N ASP A 849 -2.21 48.79 39.11
CA ASP A 849 -1.03 48.58 38.27
C ASP A 849 -0.93 47.12 37.80
N HIS A 850 -1.26 46.17 38.67
CA HIS A 850 -1.37 44.76 38.28
C HIS A 850 -2.53 44.53 37.31
N ALA A 851 -3.69 45.14 37.55
CA ALA A 851 -4.83 45.04 36.63
C ALA A 851 -4.51 45.65 35.25
N ALA A 852 -3.78 46.78 35.20
CA ALA A 852 -3.35 47.40 33.95
C ALA A 852 -2.41 46.51 33.14
N ARG A 853 -1.46 45.83 33.82
CA ARG A 853 -0.58 44.84 33.17
C ARG A 853 -1.37 43.68 32.57
N MET A 854 -2.27 43.07 33.35
CA MET A 854 -3.10 41.96 32.87
C MET A 854 -4.01 42.37 31.69
N ASP A 855 -4.60 43.57 31.72
CA ASP A 855 -5.48 44.05 30.63
C ASP A 855 -4.67 44.37 29.35
N LEU A 856 -3.44 44.86 29.49
CA LEU A 856 -2.51 45.03 28.37
C LEU A 856 -2.17 43.69 27.71
N GLU A 857 -1.96 42.64 28.50
CA GLU A 857 -1.71 41.29 27.99
C GLU A 857 -2.90 40.70 27.26
N LEU A 858 -4.11 40.80 27.84
CA LEU A 858 -5.33 40.39 27.15
C LEU A 858 -5.48 41.14 25.82
N SER A 859 -5.16 42.44 25.79
CA SER A 859 -5.20 43.24 24.55
C SER A 859 -4.18 42.75 23.51
N ARG A 860 -2.98 42.33 23.93
CA ARG A 860 -1.98 41.72 23.04
C ARG A 860 -2.43 40.37 22.49
N ILE A 861 -3.04 39.53 23.33
CA ILE A 861 -3.60 38.23 22.92
C ILE A 861 -4.69 38.45 21.88
N GLN A 862 -5.61 39.38 22.14
CA GLN A 862 -6.68 39.75 21.22
C GLN A 862 -6.10 40.20 19.86
N ALA A 863 -5.18 41.16 19.86
CA ALA A 863 -4.59 41.69 18.63
C ALA A 863 -3.90 40.60 17.80
N HIS A 864 -3.16 39.70 18.44
CA HIS A 864 -2.50 38.58 17.77
C HIS A 864 -3.49 37.61 17.10
N VAL A 865 -4.56 37.24 17.80
CA VAL A 865 -5.57 36.34 17.24
C VAL A 865 -6.34 37.01 16.10
N GLU A 866 -6.64 38.31 16.22
CA GLU A 866 -7.28 39.12 15.16
C GLU A 866 -6.39 39.29 13.93
N GLU A 867 -5.05 39.30 14.08
CA GLU A 867 -4.10 39.37 12.96
C GLU A 867 -4.08 38.07 12.13
N ILE A 868 -4.12 36.91 12.79
CA ILE A 868 -4.03 35.60 12.12
C ILE A 868 -5.33 35.24 11.40
N PHE A 869 -6.48 35.67 11.92
CA PHE A 869 -7.77 35.25 11.38
C PHE A 869 -8.01 35.65 9.91
N PRO A 870 -7.69 36.87 9.45
CA PRO A 870 -7.69 37.23 8.03
C PRO A 870 -6.77 36.36 7.17
N GLU A 871 -5.55 36.10 7.63
CA GLU A 871 -4.58 35.24 6.91
C GLU A 871 -5.13 33.82 6.75
N TYR A 872 -5.74 33.27 7.81
CA TYR A 872 -6.45 32.00 7.77
C TYR A 872 -7.57 32.01 6.72
N LYS A 873 -8.40 33.07 6.66
CA LYS A 873 -9.46 33.17 5.64
C LYS A 873 -8.89 33.16 4.23
N VAL A 874 -7.80 33.89 3.99
CA VAL A 874 -7.15 33.93 2.68
C VAL A 874 -6.54 32.58 2.31
N LYS A 875 -5.85 31.90 3.22
CA LYS A 875 -5.15 30.64 2.91
C LYS A 875 -6.06 29.41 2.89
N VAL A 876 -7.14 29.40 3.68
CA VAL A 876 -7.96 28.21 3.91
C VAL A 876 -9.40 28.36 3.39
N ARG A 877 -9.99 29.56 3.47
CA ARG A 877 -11.36 29.80 2.98
C ARG A 877 -11.43 30.32 1.53
N SER A 878 -10.32 30.75 0.93
CA SER A 878 -10.30 31.07 -0.50
C SER A 878 -10.47 29.80 -1.35
N GLY A 879 -11.17 29.93 -2.48
CA GLY A 879 -11.40 28.80 -3.38
C GLY A 879 -10.08 28.21 -3.87
N GLY A 880 -9.81 26.95 -3.54
CA GLY A 880 -8.59 26.25 -3.97
C GLY A 880 -7.92 25.39 -2.89
N PHE A 881 -8.13 25.67 -1.60
CA PHE A 881 -7.49 24.90 -0.52
C PHE A 881 -7.79 23.39 -0.59
N THR A 882 -9.05 23.03 -0.85
CA THR A 882 -9.47 21.62 -0.98
C THR A 882 -8.96 20.92 -2.23
N MET A 883 -8.47 21.67 -3.23
CA MET A 883 -7.92 21.14 -4.49
C MET A 883 -6.43 20.81 -4.39
N HIS A 884 -5.76 21.27 -3.33
CA HIS A 884 -4.37 20.91 -3.08
C HIS A 884 -4.24 19.48 -2.56
N LYS A 885 -3.10 18.85 -2.84
CA LYS A 885 -2.70 17.58 -2.23
C LYS A 885 -2.68 17.69 -0.70
N ILE A 886 -2.91 16.58 0.00
CA ILE A 886 -3.12 16.54 1.45
C ILE A 886 -1.92 17.12 2.21
N GLU A 887 -0.71 16.83 1.76
CA GLU A 887 0.53 17.25 2.39
C GLU A 887 0.70 18.77 2.30
N ARG A 888 0.40 19.35 1.12
CA ARG A 888 0.38 20.81 0.94
C ARG A 888 -0.69 21.48 1.81
N ARG A 889 -1.85 20.84 2.01
CA ARG A 889 -2.91 21.35 2.90
C ARG A 889 -2.45 21.34 4.36
N GLN A 890 -1.78 20.27 4.80
CA GLN A 890 -1.18 20.18 6.13
C GLN A 890 -0.10 21.25 6.34
N ASP A 891 0.77 21.48 5.35
CA ASP A 891 1.83 22.50 5.46
C ASP A 891 1.26 23.91 5.66
N ILE A 892 0.20 24.25 4.92
CA ILE A 892 -0.50 25.54 5.08
C ILE A 892 -1.08 25.67 6.50
N LEU A 893 -1.76 24.64 6.99
CA LEU A 893 -2.36 24.64 8.33
C LEU A 893 -1.28 24.71 9.42
N ARG A 894 -0.23 23.89 9.34
CA ARG A 894 0.90 23.90 10.28
C ARG A 894 1.62 25.25 10.30
N GLY A 895 1.73 25.92 9.14
CA GLY A 895 2.26 27.28 9.05
C GLY A 895 1.44 28.28 9.89
N LEU A 896 0.11 28.24 9.74
CA LEU A 896 -0.81 29.08 10.52
C LEU A 896 -0.77 28.73 12.02
N THR A 897 -0.74 27.44 12.37
CA THR A 897 -0.64 27.00 13.77
C THR A 897 0.66 27.49 14.42
N ARG A 898 1.80 27.42 13.71
CA ARG A 898 3.08 27.94 14.23
C ARG A 898 3.00 29.44 14.51
N GLN A 899 2.43 30.23 13.59
CA GLN A 899 2.22 31.66 13.82
C GLN A 899 1.31 31.90 15.04
N PHE A 900 0.22 31.12 15.17
CA PHE A 900 -0.71 31.19 16.28
C PHE A 900 -0.08 30.87 17.64
N ALA A 901 0.79 29.86 17.68
CA ALA A 901 1.50 29.44 18.88
C ALA A 901 2.55 30.47 19.33
N ARG A 902 3.29 31.09 18.40
CA ARG A 902 4.50 31.90 18.65
C ARG A 902 4.29 33.12 19.56
N ASN A 903 3.16 33.81 19.46
CA ASN A 903 2.92 35.05 20.19
C ASN A 903 1.62 35.01 21.01
N PRO A 904 1.48 35.89 22.01
CA PRO A 904 2.56 36.65 22.68
C PRO A 904 3.52 35.73 23.47
N ALA A 905 4.78 36.14 23.68
CA ALA A 905 5.78 35.34 24.39
C ALA A 905 5.50 35.27 25.92
N PRO A 906 5.59 34.10 26.58
CA PRO A 906 5.24 33.93 28.00
C PRO A 906 6.11 34.73 28.99
N GLU A 907 7.35 35.03 28.61
CA GLU A 907 8.41 35.59 29.47
C GLU A 907 8.12 37.01 29.99
N CYS A 908 7.04 37.64 29.52
CA CYS A 908 6.62 38.99 29.91
C CYS A 908 5.16 39.07 30.35
N LEU A 909 4.55 37.94 30.77
CA LEU A 909 3.11 37.84 31.07
C LEU A 909 2.78 37.52 32.53
N CYS A 910 1.64 38.02 33.01
CA CYS A 910 0.97 37.71 34.28
C CYS A 910 0.24 36.36 34.21
N PHE A 911 -0.08 35.88 33.00
CA PHE A 911 -0.70 34.58 32.76
C PHE A 911 0.36 33.50 32.49
N SER A 912 0.14 32.30 33.00
CA SER A 912 0.97 31.13 32.68
C SER A 912 0.87 30.73 31.19
N GLU A 913 1.83 29.94 30.70
CA GLU A 913 1.81 29.44 29.31
C GLU A 913 0.54 28.63 29.00
N ASP A 914 0.09 27.79 29.94
CA ASP A 914 -1.15 27.03 29.81
C ASP A 914 -2.39 27.94 29.78
N GLU A 915 -2.44 28.96 30.65
CA GLU A 915 -3.54 29.95 30.62
C GLU A 915 -3.55 30.72 29.31
N LEU A 916 -2.37 31.09 28.78
CA LEU A 916 -2.23 31.78 27.52
C LEU A 916 -2.79 30.95 26.35
N ALA A 917 -2.49 29.65 26.29
CA ALA A 917 -3.01 28.76 25.27
C ALA A 917 -4.55 28.69 25.31
N HIS A 918 -5.13 28.51 26.51
CA HIS A 918 -6.58 28.50 26.69
C HIS A 918 -7.25 29.84 26.36
N LEU A 919 -6.61 30.97 26.69
CA LEU A 919 -7.09 32.30 26.36
C LEU A 919 -7.08 32.56 24.86
N LYS A 920 -6.00 32.17 24.17
CA LYS A 920 -5.91 32.25 22.70
C LYS A 920 -7.00 31.40 22.04
N ALA A 921 -7.18 30.15 22.48
CA ALA A 921 -8.20 29.25 21.95
C ALA A 921 -9.63 29.79 22.19
N SER A 922 -9.90 30.25 23.41
CA SER A 922 -11.20 30.83 23.79
C SER A 922 -11.52 32.10 22.99
N TYR A 923 -10.52 32.98 22.79
CA TYR A 923 -10.70 34.17 21.98
C TYR A 923 -10.84 33.85 20.48
N ALA A 924 -10.09 32.87 19.96
CA ALA A 924 -10.26 32.37 18.59
C ALA A 924 -11.69 31.83 18.36
N TYR A 925 -12.27 31.16 19.36
CA TYR A 925 -13.68 30.75 19.32
C TYR A 925 -14.64 31.93 19.40
N LYS A 926 -14.31 32.97 20.18
CA LYS A 926 -15.13 34.17 20.29
C LYS A 926 -15.29 34.90 18.95
N ILE A 927 -14.25 34.93 18.10
CA ILE A 927 -14.29 35.61 16.79
C ILE A 927 -14.85 34.76 15.65
N ASP A 928 -14.82 33.42 15.76
CA ASP A 928 -15.31 32.49 14.75
C ASP A 928 -16.10 31.33 15.39
N PRO A 929 -17.20 31.60 16.15
CA PRO A 929 -17.88 30.60 16.96
C PRO A 929 -18.56 29.49 16.16
N GLU A 930 -18.95 29.81 14.92
CA GLU A 930 -19.57 28.87 13.97
C GLU A 930 -18.54 28.30 12.97
N GLY A 931 -17.30 28.79 13.02
CA GLY A 931 -16.31 28.49 12.01
C GLY A 931 -15.22 27.52 12.47
N LYS A 932 -14.33 27.25 11.52
CA LYS A 932 -13.32 26.20 11.63
C LYS A 932 -12.01 26.69 12.25
N PHE A 933 -11.82 28.02 12.34
CA PHE A 933 -10.57 28.63 12.77
C PHE A 933 -10.08 28.12 14.15
N PRO A 934 -10.86 28.19 15.24
CA PRO A 934 -10.39 27.77 16.57
C PRO A 934 -9.97 26.30 16.60
N PHE A 935 -10.70 25.43 15.90
CA PHE A 935 -10.39 24.00 15.83
C PHE A 935 -9.22 23.69 14.89
N CYS A 936 -8.90 24.56 13.93
CA CYS A 936 -7.73 24.38 13.07
C CYS A 936 -6.44 24.76 13.80
N VAL A 937 -6.46 25.80 14.65
CA VAL A 937 -5.24 26.33 15.28
C VAL A 937 -5.06 25.91 16.74
N ALA A 938 -6.13 25.47 17.43
CA ALA A 938 -6.12 25.17 18.86
C ALA A 938 -7.07 24.02 19.26
N MET A 939 -7.21 22.97 18.44
CA MET A 939 -8.10 21.81 18.68
C MET A 939 -7.94 21.20 20.09
N ARG A 940 -6.69 21.02 20.53
CA ARG A 940 -6.34 20.43 21.83
C ARG A 940 -6.86 21.26 22.99
N ASP A 941 -6.61 22.57 22.95
CA ASP A 941 -7.05 23.49 24.00
C ASP A 941 -8.58 23.61 24.03
N MET A 942 -9.21 23.65 22.85
CA MET A 942 -10.68 23.60 22.72
C MET A 942 -11.26 22.33 23.33
N GLY A 943 -10.64 21.18 23.07
CA GLY A 943 -11.02 19.90 23.64
C GLY A 943 -10.85 19.86 25.16
N TYR A 944 -9.76 20.42 25.68
CA TYR A 944 -9.50 20.50 27.12
C TYR A 944 -10.56 21.35 27.84
N ILE A 945 -10.85 22.55 27.32
CA ILE A 945 -11.88 23.44 27.88
C ILE A 945 -13.24 22.72 27.90
N LYS A 946 -13.59 22.03 26.80
CA LYS A 946 -14.84 21.28 26.72
C LYS A 946 -14.90 20.12 27.71
N ALA A 947 -13.86 19.31 27.79
CA ALA A 947 -13.80 18.16 28.69
C ALA A 947 -13.96 18.58 30.16
N ARG A 948 -13.27 19.66 30.58
CA ARG A 948 -13.43 20.21 31.94
C ARG A 948 -14.82 20.74 32.24
N SER A 949 -15.53 21.25 31.23
CA SER A 949 -16.91 21.71 31.40
C SER A 949 -17.92 20.58 31.62
N ARG A 950 -17.64 19.38 31.10
CA ARG A 950 -18.50 18.20 31.23
C ARG A 950 -18.29 17.44 32.54
N GLY A 951 -17.14 17.59 33.19
CA GLY A 951 -16.86 16.97 34.48
C GLY A 951 -15.39 16.56 34.68
N PRO A 952 -15.13 15.59 35.57
CA PRO A 952 -13.80 15.02 35.76
C PRO A 952 -13.25 14.43 34.44
N SER A 953 -12.01 14.77 34.11
CA SER A 953 -11.33 14.29 32.90
C SER A 953 -9.93 13.75 33.24
N LYS A 954 -9.38 12.92 32.35
CA LYS A 954 -8.05 12.31 32.50
C LYS A 954 -7.17 12.73 31.33
N ALA A 955 -6.01 13.30 31.63
CA ALA A 955 -4.98 13.55 30.62
C ALA A 955 -4.29 12.23 30.22
N VAL A 956 -4.13 12.02 28.91
CA VAL A 956 -3.48 10.84 28.32
C VAL A 956 -2.45 11.33 27.31
N SER A 957 -1.24 10.75 27.31
CA SER A 957 -0.23 11.09 26.31
C SER A 957 -0.61 10.54 24.94
N HIS A 958 -0.19 11.21 23.87
CA HIS A 958 -0.57 10.83 22.51
C HIS A 958 -0.17 9.39 22.16
N ALA A 959 1.00 8.93 22.62
CA ALA A 959 1.49 7.56 22.42
C ALA A 959 0.61 6.46 23.04
N PHE A 960 -0.13 6.75 24.11
CA PHE A 960 -1.13 5.83 24.66
C PHE A 960 -2.45 5.96 23.90
N TYR A 961 -2.90 7.18 23.64
CA TYR A 961 -4.16 7.47 22.98
C TYR A 961 -4.25 6.85 21.57
N ASP A 962 -3.15 6.85 20.81
CA ASP A 962 -3.07 6.22 19.47
C ASP A 962 -3.41 4.72 19.49
N LYS A 963 -3.29 4.06 20.65
CA LYS A 963 -3.53 2.62 20.85
C LYS A 963 -4.89 2.30 21.46
N PHE A 964 -5.68 3.31 21.82
CA PHE A 964 -7.00 3.09 22.43
C PHE A 964 -8.04 2.66 21.40
N THR A 965 -8.89 1.73 21.82
CA THR A 965 -10.05 1.26 21.03
C THR A 965 -11.24 1.10 21.97
N ILE A 966 -12.43 1.49 21.51
CA ILE A 966 -13.67 1.26 22.25
C ILE A 966 -14.29 -0.05 21.77
N LYS A 967 -14.52 -0.98 22.69
CA LYS A 967 -15.20 -2.25 22.38
C LYS A 967 -16.71 -2.04 22.40
N LYS A 968 -17.36 -2.31 21.26
CA LYS A 968 -18.83 -2.20 21.11
C LYS A 968 -19.61 -3.01 22.14
N SER A 969 -19.07 -4.14 22.60
CA SER A 969 -19.68 -4.99 23.62
C SER A 969 -19.87 -4.31 24.99
N LEU A 970 -19.31 -3.12 25.20
CA LEU A 970 -19.46 -2.35 26.43
C LEU A 970 -20.71 -1.45 26.43
N PHE A 971 -21.35 -1.27 25.29
CA PHE A 971 -22.56 -0.45 25.18
C PHE A 971 -23.75 -1.29 25.65
N ARG A 972 -24.39 -0.87 26.73
CA ARG A 972 -25.60 -1.49 27.28
C ARG A 972 -26.74 -0.50 27.27
#